data_AF-A0A9P1CNK5-F1
#
_entry.id   AF-A0A9P1CNK5-F1
#
_cell.length_a   1.000
_cell.length_b   1.000
_cell.length_c   1.000
_cell.angle_alpha   90.00
_cell.angle_beta   90.00
_cell.angle_gamma   90.00
#
_symmetry.space_group_name_H-M   'P 1'
#
loop_
_entity.id
_entity.type
_entity.pdbx_description
1 polymer ?
#
loop_
_entity_poly.entity_id
_entity_poly.type
_entity_poly.pdbx_seq_one_letter_code
_entity_poly.pdbx_strand_id
1 'polypeptide(L)'
;MTNAMECSFPLIELSEGCMWWHLPLIAAVLLSPCFSLCKMLKRKFKRRSEVQEHSLNDLYGALWDETDEKVEHYTELLCRPKWYCYWDAMSRKDVESRVHEFRAHQSRIGGVSLRYVLSNEFAQLARRRTGQTNPTFNEMKEAFWLGQDPIGKDIICPRDGKPGCAMVDWIPRADRREQTHFVSWTWCYTLEDVRSALNTLTRSTALDTIFLSMCFFVKNHFRCLIEPTAATGSDDLYDEEFEHNLTRIGCMVVVLDTWNQPTYIKRIWTIYEHFTACKLAIPVRMVMPETALESLRLKVQLGAEGWYEISQALAEMKCQEAMAFNSEDEAKKRLIGETVGFGRVDRHLNHAMSMMMMESVFQYSISDFQGVVADQKLKHTLKLLEEELWDEQDDAISRYVDLLLDLEMSRETVESEIRKIRAEQSEAAGVSLRYILSVEFDELASSRTGQTNPTFNEMKEAFWLGQYPIGKDIICPRDGMPGCAMVDWIPRPDRRKQTHFMSWTWKYTLGQLHSALEMFKMNTTPPRDTSSIFFYICFFVNNQFRIIVDGVAAGSDDLENSFKVNLSRSGRMVAVLDTWEDPVYLKRVWTVYEQFVACSSRLPVEFVMPDASMASLQDHIRQGERGLKKVTASICKVDSEKAEAWKAEDEKKVKAAIRDSVGFEEVNQHVRNALVDWIGQAVRKQFQELVDAAI
;
A
#
# COMPACT_ATOMS: atom_id res chain seq x y z
N MET A 1 -51.97 41.87 -50.42
CA MET A 1 -51.66 40.59 -49.78
C MET A 1 -50.16 40.40 -49.77
N THR A 2 -49.50 40.90 -48.73
CA THR A 2 -48.11 40.57 -48.34
C THR A 2 -47.95 41.13 -46.94
N ASN A 3 -48.38 40.35 -45.94
CA ASN A 3 -48.13 40.65 -44.52
C ASN A 3 -46.62 40.51 -44.29
N ALA A 4 -45.90 41.63 -44.29
CA ALA A 4 -44.57 41.71 -43.72
C ALA A 4 -44.73 41.60 -42.20
N MET A 5 -44.29 40.49 -41.60
CA MET A 5 -44.23 40.36 -40.15
C MET A 5 -43.25 41.40 -39.60
N GLU A 6 -43.73 42.29 -38.73
CA GLU A 6 -42.90 43.19 -37.96
C GLU A 6 -41.97 42.36 -37.04
N CYS A 7 -40.66 42.57 -37.17
CA CYS A 7 -39.66 41.92 -36.33
C CYS A 7 -39.60 42.63 -34.97
N SER A 8 -40.03 41.94 -33.90
CA SER A 8 -40.16 42.47 -32.54
C SER A 8 -38.88 42.36 -31.69
N PHE A 9 -37.69 42.57 -32.28
CA PHE A 9 -36.41 42.54 -31.56
C PHE A 9 -35.82 43.96 -31.39
N PRO A 10 -35.25 44.30 -30.23
CA PRO A 10 -34.81 45.66 -29.90
C PRO A 10 -33.57 46.09 -30.70
N LEU A 11 -33.63 47.21 -31.41
CA LEU A 11 -32.49 47.79 -32.13
C LEU A 11 -31.45 48.34 -31.14
N ILE A 12 -30.16 48.06 -31.34
CA ILE A 12 -29.07 48.76 -30.62
C ILE A 12 -28.44 49.75 -31.59
N GLU A 13 -28.59 51.03 -31.28
CA GLU A 13 -28.01 52.13 -32.06
C GLU A 13 -26.63 52.46 -31.49
N LEU A 14 -25.58 52.26 -32.28
CA LEU A 14 -24.23 52.74 -31.98
C LEU A 14 -23.95 53.95 -32.87
N SER A 15 -23.15 54.90 -32.36
CA SER A 15 -23.02 56.26 -32.89
C SER A 15 -22.59 56.40 -34.36
N GLU A 16 -22.19 55.31 -35.04
CA GLU A 16 -21.83 55.31 -36.47
C GLU A 16 -22.40 54.13 -37.28
N GLY A 17 -23.54 53.52 -36.87
CA GLY A 17 -24.30 52.61 -37.75
C GLY A 17 -25.22 51.60 -37.05
N CYS A 18 -26.29 51.20 -37.74
CA CYS A 18 -27.25 50.18 -37.28
C CYS A 18 -26.76 48.75 -37.61
N MET A 19 -26.60 47.90 -36.60
CA MET A 19 -26.48 46.45 -36.78
C MET A 19 -27.77 45.74 -36.37
N TRP A 20 -28.31 44.93 -37.28
CA TRP A 20 -29.48 44.09 -37.02
C TRP A 20 -29.09 42.91 -36.11
N TRP A 21 -29.86 42.62 -35.06
CA TRP A 21 -29.66 41.47 -34.15
C TRP A 21 -29.54 40.11 -34.88
N HIS A 22 -30.08 40.03 -36.09
CA HIS A 22 -29.92 38.87 -36.95
C HIS A 22 -28.46 38.57 -37.27
N LEU A 23 -27.56 39.55 -37.39
CA LEU A 23 -26.15 39.30 -37.72
C LEU A 23 -25.39 38.56 -36.60
N PRO A 24 -25.41 39.00 -35.32
CA PRO A 24 -24.83 38.24 -34.22
C PRO A 24 -25.49 36.88 -34.00
N LEU A 25 -26.81 36.79 -34.15
CA LEU A 25 -27.55 35.53 -33.98
C LEU A 25 -27.23 34.53 -35.11
N ILE A 26 -27.18 35.00 -36.36
CA ILE A 26 -26.75 34.22 -37.53
C ILE A 26 -25.29 33.81 -37.37
N ALA A 27 -24.41 34.70 -36.89
CA ALA A 27 -23.02 34.35 -36.58
C ALA A 27 -22.94 33.27 -35.49
N ALA A 28 -23.72 33.37 -34.41
CA ALA A 28 -23.76 32.35 -33.36
C ALA A 28 -24.30 31.00 -33.88
N VAL A 29 -25.34 31.01 -34.71
CA VAL A 29 -25.90 29.80 -35.34
C VAL A 29 -24.95 29.18 -36.37
N LEU A 30 -24.23 30.00 -37.15
CA LEU A 30 -23.25 29.53 -38.13
C LEU A 30 -21.93 29.07 -37.49
N LEU A 31 -21.54 29.64 -36.34
CA LEU A 31 -20.32 29.27 -35.62
C LEU A 31 -20.53 28.11 -34.62
N SER A 32 -21.76 27.84 -34.18
CA SER A 32 -22.08 26.72 -33.28
C SER A 32 -21.67 25.33 -33.82
N PRO A 33 -21.90 25.01 -35.12
CA PRO A 33 -21.36 23.79 -35.73
C PRO A 33 -19.84 23.73 -35.72
N CYS A 34 -19.15 24.86 -35.95
CA CYS A 34 -17.69 24.93 -35.90
C CYS A 34 -17.16 24.72 -34.48
N PHE A 35 -17.81 25.28 -33.46
CA PHE A 35 -17.43 25.08 -32.06
C PHE A 35 -17.68 23.64 -31.61
N SER A 36 -18.81 23.05 -32.01
CA SER A 36 -19.15 21.65 -31.76
C SER A 36 -18.19 20.69 -32.47
N LEU A 37 -17.81 21.00 -33.71
CA LEU A 37 -16.79 20.27 -34.48
C LEU A 37 -15.42 20.37 -33.80
N CYS A 38 -15.00 21.57 -33.36
CA CYS A 38 -13.76 21.77 -32.62
C CYS A 38 -13.76 21.02 -31.28
N LYS A 39 -14.86 21.03 -30.52
CA LYS A 39 -15.00 20.30 -29.25
C LYS A 39 -14.96 18.79 -29.47
N MET A 40 -15.63 18.30 -30.52
CA MET A 40 -15.56 16.89 -30.94
C MET A 40 -14.16 16.50 -31.38
N LEU A 41 -13.47 17.34 -32.17
CA LEU A 41 -12.10 17.10 -32.62
C LEU A 41 -11.12 17.11 -31.44
N LYS A 42 -11.26 18.01 -30.47
CA LYS A 42 -10.46 18.03 -29.23
C LYS A 42 -10.68 16.79 -28.37
N ARG A 43 -11.94 16.40 -28.11
CA ARG A 43 -12.26 15.16 -27.36
C ARG A 43 -11.74 13.92 -28.08
N LYS A 44 -11.84 13.88 -29.42
CA LYS A 44 -11.25 12.81 -30.24
C LYS A 44 -9.72 12.81 -30.14
N PHE A 45 -9.06 13.96 -30.19
CA PHE A 45 -7.60 14.08 -30.05
C PHE A 45 -7.12 13.62 -28.67
N LYS A 46 -7.82 14.01 -27.59
CA LYS A 46 -7.51 13.57 -26.22
C LYS A 46 -7.62 12.05 -26.07
N ARG A 47 -8.75 11.45 -26.47
CA ARG A 47 -8.95 9.99 -26.42
C ARG A 47 -7.95 9.23 -27.31
N ARG A 48 -7.45 9.84 -28.38
CA ARG A 48 -6.40 9.28 -29.25
C ARG A 48 -5.04 9.25 -28.55
N SER A 49 -4.66 10.36 -27.91
CA SER A 49 -3.43 10.45 -27.11
C SER A 49 -3.41 9.40 -26.01
N GLU A 50 -4.53 9.21 -25.31
CA GLU A 50 -4.68 8.21 -24.24
C GLU A 50 -4.50 6.77 -24.75
N VAL A 51 -5.06 6.43 -25.92
CA VAL A 51 -4.91 5.08 -26.49
C VAL A 51 -3.48 4.82 -26.96
N GLN A 52 -2.84 5.81 -27.60
CA GLN A 52 -1.45 5.69 -28.04
C GLN A 52 -0.51 5.57 -26.84
N GLU A 53 -0.71 6.35 -25.79
CA GLU A 53 0.05 6.29 -24.54
C GLU A 53 -0.14 4.94 -23.85
N HIS A 54 -1.37 4.42 -23.79
CA HIS A 54 -1.65 3.09 -23.26
C HIS A 54 -0.91 1.99 -24.04
N SER A 55 -0.98 2.00 -25.37
CA SER A 55 -0.24 1.03 -26.21
C SER A 55 1.27 1.16 -26.08
N LEU A 56 1.81 2.37 -25.88
CA LEU A 56 3.23 2.58 -25.60
C LEU A 56 3.63 2.05 -24.22
N ASN A 57 2.78 2.18 -23.21
CA ASN A 57 3.00 1.60 -21.88
C ASN A 57 2.93 0.07 -21.89
N ASP A 58 1.99 -0.51 -22.65
CA ASP A 58 1.90 -1.96 -22.83
C ASP A 58 3.13 -2.51 -23.58
N LEU A 59 3.57 -1.80 -24.62
CA LEU A 59 4.83 -2.09 -25.31
C LEU A 59 6.02 -2.00 -24.35
N TYR A 60 6.10 -0.95 -23.53
CA TYR A 60 7.15 -0.81 -22.51
C TYR A 60 7.18 -2.01 -21.57
N GLY A 61 6.03 -2.41 -21.01
CA GLY A 61 5.94 -3.60 -20.16
C GLY A 61 6.35 -4.89 -20.88
N ALA A 62 5.90 -5.07 -22.12
CA ALA A 62 6.21 -6.24 -22.93
C ALA A 62 7.70 -6.36 -23.30
N LEU A 63 8.44 -5.24 -23.36
CA LEU A 63 9.87 -5.25 -23.70
C LEU A 63 10.74 -5.94 -22.65
N TRP A 64 10.27 -6.09 -21.41
CA TRP A 64 10.96 -6.89 -20.40
C TRP A 64 11.02 -8.38 -20.75
N ASP A 65 10.00 -8.90 -21.43
CA ASP A 65 9.93 -10.30 -21.87
C ASP A 65 10.43 -10.49 -23.30
N GLU A 66 10.34 -9.44 -24.13
CA GLU A 66 10.90 -9.30 -25.48
C GLU A 66 10.85 -10.59 -26.33
N THR A 67 9.64 -11.03 -26.66
CA THR A 67 9.46 -11.85 -27.86
C THR A 67 9.36 -10.92 -29.06
N ASP A 68 10.14 -11.17 -30.12
CA ASP A 68 10.10 -10.36 -31.36
C ASP A 68 8.68 -10.25 -31.91
N GLU A 69 7.86 -11.29 -31.69
CA GLU A 69 6.43 -11.34 -32.01
C GLU A 69 5.61 -10.26 -31.28
N LYS A 70 5.89 -9.98 -30.00
CA LYS A 70 5.19 -8.91 -29.24
C LYS A 70 5.59 -7.54 -29.73
N VAL A 71 6.87 -7.33 -30.04
CA VAL A 71 7.35 -6.06 -30.58
C VAL A 71 6.73 -5.80 -31.94
N GLU A 72 6.69 -6.79 -32.83
CA GLU A 72 6.02 -6.65 -34.13
C GLU A 72 4.51 -6.45 -33.95
N HIS A 73 3.84 -7.16 -33.03
CA HIS A 73 2.42 -6.97 -32.73
C HIS A 73 2.07 -5.52 -32.36
N TYR A 74 2.82 -4.93 -31.40
CA TYR A 74 2.60 -3.54 -31.00
C TYR A 74 3.07 -2.56 -32.09
N THR A 75 4.10 -2.90 -32.86
CA THR A 75 4.54 -2.10 -34.01
C THR A 75 3.45 -2.03 -35.07
N GLU A 76 2.84 -3.16 -35.43
CA GLU A 76 1.67 -3.20 -36.31
C GLU A 76 0.50 -2.42 -35.72
N LEU A 77 0.22 -2.55 -34.42
CA LEU A 77 -0.87 -1.84 -33.76
C LEU A 77 -0.70 -0.31 -33.81
N LEU A 78 0.53 0.18 -33.61
CA LEU A 78 0.89 1.60 -33.63
C LEU A 78 1.04 2.16 -35.05
N CYS A 79 1.42 1.32 -36.02
CA CYS A 79 1.61 1.69 -37.43
C CYS A 79 0.35 1.51 -38.29
N ARG A 80 -0.66 0.76 -37.84
CA ARG A 80 -1.86 0.44 -38.63
C ARG A 80 -2.69 1.70 -38.92
N PRO A 81 -2.90 2.07 -40.20
CA PRO A 81 -3.80 3.15 -40.55
C PRO A 81 -5.22 2.77 -40.13
N LYS A 82 -5.82 3.53 -39.21
CA LYS A 82 -7.23 3.33 -38.85
C LYS A 82 -8.09 3.92 -39.98
N TRP A 83 -9.11 3.18 -40.42
CA TRP A 83 -9.92 3.45 -41.63
C TRP A 83 -10.53 4.86 -41.72
N TYR A 84 -10.57 5.60 -40.61
CA TYR A 84 -11.12 6.95 -40.52
C TYR A 84 -10.05 8.06 -40.38
N CYS A 85 -8.75 7.76 -40.31
CA CYS A 85 -7.67 8.75 -40.16
C CYS A 85 -6.34 8.27 -40.78
N TYR A 86 -5.96 8.81 -41.94
CA TYR A 86 -4.73 8.46 -42.67
C TYR A 86 -3.45 9.12 -42.08
N TRP A 87 -3.58 10.09 -41.16
CA TRP A 87 -2.48 10.96 -40.69
C TRP A 87 -1.97 10.69 -39.26
N ASP A 88 -2.54 9.70 -38.55
CA ASP A 88 -2.31 9.47 -37.10
C ASP A 88 -1.53 8.17 -36.79
N ALA A 89 -1.07 7.42 -37.81
CA ALA A 89 -0.24 6.25 -37.59
C ALA A 89 1.21 6.68 -37.28
N MET A 90 1.82 6.11 -36.23
CA MET A 90 3.25 6.29 -36.03
C MET A 90 3.98 5.70 -37.22
N SER A 91 5.02 6.37 -37.71
CA SER A 91 5.87 5.71 -38.69
C SER A 91 6.59 4.55 -37.99
N ARG A 92 6.88 3.48 -38.74
CA ARG A 92 7.65 2.34 -38.21
C ARG A 92 8.97 2.80 -37.57
N LYS A 93 9.59 3.83 -38.16
CA LYS A 93 10.80 4.48 -37.65
C LYS A 93 10.59 5.14 -36.28
N ASP A 94 9.45 5.79 -36.05
CA ASP A 94 9.14 6.41 -34.76
C ASP A 94 8.93 5.34 -33.67
N VAL A 95 8.26 4.24 -34.01
CA VAL A 95 8.10 3.11 -33.08
C VAL A 95 9.45 2.47 -32.77
N GLU A 96 10.28 2.22 -33.78
CA GLU A 96 11.65 1.71 -33.61
C GLU A 96 12.48 2.63 -32.69
N SER A 97 12.39 3.96 -32.88
CA SER A 97 13.04 4.94 -32.00
C SER A 97 12.56 4.83 -30.56
N ARG A 98 11.24 4.71 -30.33
CA ARG A 98 10.68 4.53 -28.97
C ARG A 98 11.09 3.21 -28.34
N VAL A 99 11.15 2.13 -29.11
CA VAL A 99 11.65 0.83 -28.62
C VAL A 99 13.11 0.95 -28.18
N HIS A 100 13.95 1.65 -28.95
CA HIS A 100 15.32 1.93 -28.55
C HIS A 100 15.40 2.75 -27.26
N GLU A 101 14.61 3.82 -27.11
CA GLU A 101 14.53 4.62 -25.89
C GLU A 101 14.10 3.80 -24.68
N PHE A 102 13.07 2.96 -24.83
CA PHE A 102 12.56 2.08 -23.79
C PHE A 102 13.58 1.04 -23.35
N ARG A 103 14.25 0.38 -24.30
CA ARG A 103 15.34 -0.56 -24.01
C ARG A 103 16.50 0.12 -23.30
N ALA A 104 16.87 1.32 -23.73
CA ALA A 104 17.90 2.13 -23.08
C ALA A 104 17.50 2.45 -21.63
N HIS A 105 16.24 2.83 -21.39
CA HIS A 105 15.73 3.12 -20.06
C HIS A 105 15.69 1.88 -19.17
N GLN A 106 15.13 0.76 -19.65
CA GLN A 106 15.08 -0.52 -18.94
C GLN A 106 16.46 -1.04 -18.57
N SER A 107 17.45 -0.91 -19.47
CA SER A 107 18.84 -1.27 -19.17
C SER A 107 19.45 -0.44 -18.04
N ARG A 108 19.08 0.86 -17.90
CA ARG A 108 19.56 1.72 -16.80
C ARG A 108 18.91 1.36 -15.46
N ILE A 109 17.61 1.09 -15.47
CA ILE A 109 16.83 0.80 -14.24
C ILE A 109 16.73 -0.70 -13.91
N GLY A 110 17.32 -1.56 -14.75
CA GLY A 110 17.22 -3.00 -14.67
C GLY A 110 18.07 -3.59 -13.54
N GLY A 111 17.50 -4.52 -12.80
CA GLY A 111 18.12 -5.29 -11.74
C GLY A 111 18.12 -6.78 -12.07
N VAL A 112 19.00 -7.52 -11.41
CA VAL A 112 19.09 -8.98 -11.54
C VAL A 112 18.19 -9.65 -10.51
N SER A 113 17.44 -10.69 -10.90
CA SER A 113 16.61 -11.43 -9.96
C SER A 113 17.45 -12.05 -8.83
N LEU A 114 16.95 -12.02 -7.59
CA LEU A 114 17.59 -12.73 -6.48
C LEU A 114 17.70 -14.24 -6.78
N ARG A 115 16.69 -14.79 -7.45
CA ARG A 115 16.69 -16.19 -7.94
C ARG A 115 17.92 -16.51 -8.78
N TYR A 116 18.30 -15.64 -9.72
CA TYR A 116 19.48 -15.83 -10.57
C TYR A 116 20.79 -15.77 -9.78
N VAL A 117 20.92 -14.81 -8.86
CA VAL A 117 22.13 -14.68 -8.02
C VAL A 117 22.32 -15.93 -7.14
N LEU A 118 21.23 -16.50 -6.63
CA LEU A 118 21.23 -17.75 -5.83
C LEU A 118 21.28 -19.02 -6.69
N SER A 119 21.17 -18.92 -8.00
CA SER A 119 21.04 -20.08 -8.89
C SER A 119 22.35 -20.85 -9.04
N ASN A 120 22.26 -22.16 -9.32
CA ASN A 120 23.45 -22.97 -9.58
C ASN A 120 24.11 -22.57 -10.91
N GLU A 121 23.35 -22.06 -11.87
CA GLU A 121 23.83 -21.61 -13.17
C GLU A 121 24.83 -20.46 -13.02
N PHE A 122 24.49 -19.43 -12.22
CA PHE A 122 25.41 -18.32 -11.96
C PHE A 122 26.66 -18.79 -11.20
N ALA A 123 26.51 -19.65 -10.18
CA ALA A 123 27.65 -20.17 -9.43
C ALA A 123 28.59 -20.99 -10.32
N GLN A 124 28.06 -21.85 -11.19
CA GLN A 124 28.87 -22.61 -12.13
C GLN A 124 29.54 -21.70 -13.16
N LEU A 125 28.87 -20.64 -13.64
CA LEU A 125 29.48 -19.66 -14.54
C LEU A 125 30.70 -18.99 -13.88
N ALA A 126 30.54 -18.53 -12.64
CA ALA A 126 31.62 -17.94 -11.85
C ALA A 126 32.79 -18.91 -11.72
N ARG A 127 32.55 -20.14 -11.24
CA ARG A 127 33.58 -21.16 -11.03
C ARG A 127 34.29 -21.56 -12.32
N ARG A 128 33.55 -21.73 -13.43
CA ARG A 128 34.13 -22.08 -14.74
C ARG A 128 35.05 -20.99 -15.27
N ARG A 129 34.68 -19.72 -15.13
CA ARG A 129 35.47 -18.60 -15.66
C ARG A 129 36.68 -18.28 -14.79
N THR A 130 36.57 -18.37 -13.47
CA THR A 130 37.69 -18.08 -12.56
C THR A 130 38.61 -19.28 -12.34
N GLY A 131 38.12 -20.50 -12.55
CA GLY A 131 38.81 -21.74 -12.19
C GLY A 131 38.82 -22.02 -10.68
N GLN A 132 38.09 -21.24 -9.88
CA GLN A 132 38.05 -21.36 -8.43
C GLN A 132 36.73 -21.94 -7.93
N THR A 133 36.75 -22.62 -6.78
CA THR A 133 35.55 -23.21 -6.17
C THR A 133 34.63 -22.17 -5.53
N ASN A 134 35.20 -21.14 -4.92
CA ASN A 134 34.48 -20.03 -4.29
C ASN A 134 35.21 -18.70 -4.55
N PRO A 135 35.13 -18.14 -5.78
CA PRO A 135 35.87 -16.93 -6.12
C PRO A 135 35.31 -15.70 -5.40
N THR A 136 36.17 -14.73 -5.14
CA THR A 136 35.78 -13.37 -4.79
C THR A 136 35.26 -12.61 -6.00
N PHE A 137 34.49 -11.56 -5.77
CA PHE A 137 34.04 -10.71 -6.87
C PHE A 137 35.17 -9.91 -7.53
N ASN A 138 36.28 -9.67 -6.84
CA ASN A 138 37.51 -9.17 -7.46
C ASN A 138 38.07 -10.16 -8.48
N GLU A 139 38.12 -11.45 -8.17
CA GLU A 139 38.60 -12.48 -9.11
C GLU A 139 37.60 -12.69 -10.26
N MET A 140 36.30 -12.65 -9.96
CA MET A 140 35.27 -12.68 -11.00
C MET A 140 35.37 -11.48 -11.92
N LYS A 141 35.70 -10.28 -11.42
CA LYS A 141 35.92 -9.08 -12.25
C LYS A 141 36.97 -9.33 -13.33
N GLU A 142 38.11 -9.86 -12.92
CA GLU A 142 39.23 -10.16 -13.82
C GLU A 142 38.78 -11.21 -14.86
N ALA A 143 38.14 -12.30 -14.43
CA ALA A 143 37.70 -13.37 -15.32
C ALA A 143 36.52 -13.00 -16.23
N PHE A 144 35.65 -12.09 -15.79
CA PHE A 144 34.41 -11.74 -16.50
C PHE A 144 34.66 -10.65 -17.55
N TRP A 145 35.50 -9.66 -17.25
CA TRP A 145 35.69 -8.52 -18.14
C TRP A 145 37.12 -8.37 -18.65
N LEU A 146 38.14 -8.76 -17.88
CA LEU A 146 39.55 -8.58 -18.29
C LEU A 146 40.17 -9.84 -18.92
N GLY A 147 39.40 -10.92 -19.01
CA GLY A 147 39.79 -12.17 -19.67
C GLY A 147 39.76 -12.10 -21.21
N GLN A 148 40.08 -13.23 -21.85
CA GLN A 148 40.11 -13.34 -23.32
C GLN A 148 38.73 -13.24 -23.99
N ASP A 149 37.67 -13.55 -23.25
CA ASP A 149 36.27 -13.52 -23.71
C ASP A 149 35.38 -12.69 -22.75
N PRO A 150 35.45 -11.35 -22.79
CA PRO A 150 34.71 -10.49 -21.88
C PRO A 150 33.19 -10.59 -22.04
N ILE A 151 32.46 -10.69 -20.92
CA ILE A 151 31.00 -10.70 -20.91
C ILE A 151 30.47 -9.40 -21.52
N GLY A 152 29.51 -9.56 -22.45
CA GLY A 152 28.80 -8.45 -23.08
C GLY A 152 29.53 -7.79 -24.25
N LYS A 153 30.80 -8.13 -24.53
CA LYS A 153 31.62 -7.52 -25.59
C LYS A 153 30.92 -7.49 -26.96
N ASP A 154 30.37 -8.63 -27.37
CA ASP A 154 29.75 -8.79 -28.69
C ASP A 154 28.24 -8.50 -28.70
N ILE A 155 27.69 -8.01 -27.58
CA ILE A 155 26.28 -7.60 -27.47
C ILE A 155 26.19 -6.09 -27.58
N ILE A 156 25.26 -5.61 -28.41
CA ILE A 156 24.96 -4.18 -28.53
C ILE A 156 24.31 -3.69 -27.23
N CYS A 157 24.91 -2.69 -26.61
CA CYS A 157 24.42 -2.05 -25.40
C CYS A 157 23.10 -1.33 -25.69
N PRO A 158 22.00 -1.66 -24.99
CA PRO A 158 20.73 -0.98 -25.18
C PRO A 158 20.79 0.53 -24.86
N ARG A 159 21.73 0.94 -23.99
CA ARG A 159 21.82 2.33 -23.48
C ARG A 159 22.26 3.34 -24.55
N ASP A 160 23.05 2.90 -25.52
CA ASP A 160 23.72 3.78 -26.49
C ASP A 160 23.93 3.17 -27.88
N GLY A 161 23.52 1.93 -28.11
CA GLY A 161 23.59 1.27 -29.42
C GLY A 161 25.00 0.86 -29.87
N LYS A 162 26.02 0.93 -29.02
CA LYS A 162 27.40 0.50 -29.34
C LYS A 162 27.69 -0.91 -28.78
N PRO A 163 28.69 -1.65 -29.31
CA PRO A 163 29.12 -2.94 -28.73
C PRO A 163 29.53 -2.83 -27.25
N GLY A 164 29.43 -3.93 -26.50
CA GLY A 164 29.77 -3.97 -25.08
C GLY A 164 28.61 -3.56 -24.17
N CYS A 165 27.82 -4.52 -23.67
CA CYS A 165 26.69 -4.28 -22.75
C CYS A 165 27.02 -4.59 -21.27
N ALA A 166 26.18 -4.11 -20.35
CA ALA A 166 26.27 -4.50 -18.95
C ALA A 166 25.87 -5.98 -18.76
N MET A 167 26.27 -6.61 -17.65
CA MET A 167 25.93 -8.02 -17.41
C MET A 167 24.41 -8.22 -17.24
N VAL A 168 23.69 -7.26 -16.64
CA VAL A 168 22.22 -7.29 -16.60
C VAL A 168 21.61 -7.33 -18.00
N ASP A 169 22.28 -6.79 -19.01
CA ASP A 169 21.86 -6.86 -20.41
C ASP A 169 22.29 -8.15 -21.13
N TRP A 170 23.08 -9.00 -20.46
CA TRP A 170 23.59 -10.27 -20.98
C TRP A 170 22.88 -11.52 -20.41
N ILE A 171 22.41 -11.49 -19.15
CA ILE A 171 21.76 -12.64 -18.45
C ILE A 171 20.38 -13.05 -19.02
N PRO A 172 19.74 -14.18 -18.67
CA PRO A 172 18.39 -14.48 -19.17
C PRO A 172 17.36 -13.36 -18.89
N ARG A 173 16.49 -13.04 -19.85
CA ARG A 173 15.50 -11.95 -19.71
C ARG A 173 14.50 -12.17 -18.57
N ALA A 174 14.16 -13.44 -18.29
CA ALA A 174 13.31 -13.82 -17.16
C ALA A 174 13.90 -13.44 -15.79
N ASP A 175 15.20 -13.12 -15.75
CA ASP A 175 15.93 -12.72 -14.54
C ASP A 175 16.23 -11.21 -14.49
N ARG A 176 15.52 -10.43 -15.31
CA ARG A 176 15.67 -8.97 -15.40
C ARG A 176 14.32 -8.28 -15.21
N ARG A 177 14.22 -7.36 -14.26
CA ARG A 177 13.11 -6.39 -14.12
C ARG A 177 13.63 -5.10 -13.54
N GLU A 178 12.76 -4.12 -13.34
CA GLU A 178 13.11 -2.92 -12.61
C GLU A 178 13.66 -3.24 -11.20
N GLN A 179 14.71 -2.52 -10.81
CA GLN A 179 15.37 -2.68 -9.51
C GLN A 179 14.40 -2.40 -8.36
N THR A 180 14.44 -3.26 -7.34
CA THR A 180 13.63 -3.16 -6.10
C THR A 180 14.49 -2.96 -4.86
N HIS A 181 15.76 -3.38 -4.90
CA HIS A 181 16.69 -3.27 -3.78
C HIS A 181 18.08 -2.86 -4.29
N PHE A 182 18.69 -1.85 -3.66
CA PHE A 182 20.09 -1.51 -3.91
C PHE A 182 20.97 -2.33 -2.98
N VAL A 183 22.00 -2.99 -3.50
CA VAL A 183 22.89 -3.80 -2.68
C VAL A 183 24.23 -3.08 -2.51
N SER A 184 24.55 -2.72 -1.28
CA SER A 184 25.84 -2.19 -0.86
C SER A 184 26.66 -3.30 -0.21
N TRP A 185 27.87 -3.54 -0.72
CA TRP A 185 28.68 -4.72 -0.39
C TRP A 185 30.13 -4.54 -0.84
N THR A 186 31.00 -5.48 -0.49
CA THR A 186 32.44 -5.40 -0.80
C THR A 186 32.87 -6.46 -1.82
N TRP A 187 33.64 -6.05 -2.83
CA TRP A 187 34.12 -6.94 -3.91
C TRP A 187 35.10 -8.03 -3.45
N CYS A 188 35.71 -7.90 -2.26
CA CYS A 188 36.55 -8.95 -1.70
C CYS A 188 35.76 -10.11 -1.08
N TYR A 189 34.43 -9.98 -0.96
CA TYR A 189 33.60 -11.08 -0.49
C TYR A 189 33.60 -12.22 -1.48
N THR A 190 33.51 -13.45 -0.97
CA THR A 190 33.39 -14.63 -1.81
C THR A 190 31.97 -14.75 -2.37
N LEU A 191 31.84 -15.49 -3.46
CA LEU A 191 30.56 -15.81 -4.07
C LEU A 191 29.60 -16.43 -3.06
N GLU A 192 30.06 -17.41 -2.28
CA GLU A 192 29.22 -18.08 -1.28
C GLU A 192 28.87 -17.17 -0.10
N ASP A 193 29.73 -16.24 0.32
CA ASP A 193 29.38 -15.26 1.36
C ASP A 193 28.19 -14.41 0.93
N VAL A 194 28.26 -13.84 -0.29
CA VAL A 194 27.19 -12.99 -0.82
C VAL A 194 25.91 -13.78 -1.05
N ARG A 195 26.01 -15.01 -1.61
CA ARG A 195 24.84 -15.88 -1.81
C ARG A 195 24.21 -16.28 -0.49
N SER A 196 25.00 -16.72 0.49
CA SER A 196 24.54 -17.11 1.82
C SER A 196 23.84 -15.94 2.51
N ALA A 197 24.44 -14.74 2.46
CA ALA A 197 23.86 -13.53 3.02
C ALA A 197 22.55 -13.13 2.35
N LEU A 198 22.51 -13.05 1.00
CA LEU A 198 21.31 -12.65 0.27
C LEU A 198 20.18 -13.68 0.37
N ASN A 199 20.50 -14.96 0.57
CA ASN A 199 19.49 -16.00 0.81
C ASN A 199 18.65 -15.72 2.06
N THR A 200 19.17 -14.95 3.03
CA THR A 200 18.39 -14.54 4.22
C THR A 200 17.24 -13.59 3.88
N LEU A 201 17.28 -12.86 2.75
CA LEU A 201 16.19 -11.99 2.29
C LEU A 201 14.93 -12.78 1.89
N THR A 202 15.10 -14.05 1.50
CA THR A 202 14.00 -14.94 1.07
C THR A 202 13.03 -15.27 2.20
N ARG A 203 13.43 -15.04 3.45
CA ARG A 203 12.65 -15.37 4.65
C ARG A 203 11.42 -14.47 4.84
N SER A 204 11.36 -13.31 4.17
CA SER A 204 10.27 -12.33 4.34
C SER A 204 9.52 -12.01 3.05
N THR A 205 10.02 -12.46 1.89
CA THR A 205 9.60 -11.94 0.59
C THR A 205 9.76 -13.03 -0.48
N ALA A 206 8.80 -13.13 -1.41
CA ALA A 206 8.86 -14.10 -2.50
C ALA A 206 10.07 -13.85 -3.42
N LEU A 207 10.81 -14.92 -3.73
CA LEU A 207 12.04 -14.90 -4.55
C LEU A 207 11.89 -14.15 -5.88
N ASP A 208 10.74 -14.31 -6.55
CA ASP A 208 10.48 -13.76 -7.88
C ASP A 208 10.14 -12.26 -7.88
N THR A 209 10.09 -11.64 -6.70
CA THR A 209 9.76 -10.20 -6.56
C THR A 209 10.98 -9.34 -6.25
N ILE A 210 12.15 -9.94 -5.98
CA ILE A 210 13.37 -9.22 -5.62
C ILE A 210 14.29 -9.11 -6.83
N PHE A 211 14.51 -7.87 -7.27
CA PHE A 211 15.48 -7.49 -8.30
C PHE A 211 16.53 -6.56 -7.72
N LEU A 212 17.78 -7.00 -7.76
CA LEU A 212 18.92 -6.37 -7.10
C LEU A 212 19.64 -5.42 -8.04
N SER A 213 19.85 -4.19 -7.59
CA SER A 213 20.84 -3.27 -8.14
C SER A 213 22.18 -3.55 -7.48
N MET A 214 22.94 -4.47 -8.08
CA MET A 214 24.30 -4.82 -7.68
C MET A 214 25.25 -4.26 -8.72
N CYS A 215 26.21 -3.43 -8.32
CA CYS A 215 27.15 -2.78 -9.23
C CYS A 215 27.86 -3.77 -10.17
N PHE A 216 28.12 -5.01 -9.73
CA PHE A 216 28.66 -6.11 -10.55
C PHE A 216 27.81 -6.42 -11.79
N PHE A 217 26.48 -6.37 -11.67
CA PHE A 217 25.55 -6.70 -12.76
C PHE A 217 25.14 -5.48 -13.58
N VAL A 218 24.89 -4.35 -12.92
CA VAL A 218 24.23 -3.19 -13.54
C VAL A 218 25.20 -2.19 -14.16
N LYS A 219 26.45 -2.12 -13.70
CA LYS A 219 27.47 -1.27 -14.35
C LYS A 219 27.98 -1.95 -15.62
N ASN A 220 28.27 -1.14 -16.64
CA ASN A 220 28.91 -1.63 -17.85
C ASN A 220 30.44 -1.73 -17.64
N HIS A 221 30.86 -2.73 -16.87
CA HIS A 221 32.27 -2.94 -16.51
C HIS A 221 33.16 -3.18 -17.71
N PHE A 222 32.65 -3.80 -18.78
CA PHE A 222 33.39 -3.96 -20.03
C PHE A 222 33.93 -2.61 -20.52
N ARG A 223 33.06 -1.60 -20.62
CA ARG A 223 33.46 -0.28 -21.10
C ARG A 223 34.26 0.51 -20.08
N CYS A 224 33.88 0.44 -18.80
CA CYS A 224 34.60 1.13 -17.74
C CYS A 224 36.06 0.65 -17.61
N LEU A 225 36.32 -0.64 -17.85
CA LEU A 225 37.63 -1.25 -17.61
C LEU A 225 38.49 -1.38 -18.88
N ILE A 226 37.89 -1.59 -20.06
CA ILE A 226 38.63 -1.93 -21.29
C ILE A 226 38.69 -0.77 -22.29
N GLU A 227 37.69 0.12 -22.32
CA GLU A 227 37.65 1.28 -23.23
C GLU A 227 37.53 2.63 -22.49
N PRO A 228 38.52 3.02 -21.65
CA PRO A 228 38.42 4.24 -20.83
C PRO A 228 38.26 5.52 -21.65
N THR A 229 38.78 5.55 -22.88
CA THR A 229 38.72 6.70 -23.79
C THR A 229 37.34 6.93 -24.41
N ALA A 230 36.42 5.95 -24.33
CA ALA A 230 35.02 6.12 -24.70
C ALA A 230 34.14 6.59 -23.51
N ALA A 231 34.67 6.54 -22.29
CA ALA A 231 34.06 7.07 -21.07
C ALA A 231 34.40 8.56 -20.86
N THR A 232 34.48 9.34 -21.94
CA THR A 232 34.68 10.78 -21.88
C THR A 232 33.39 11.47 -21.41
N GLY A 233 33.19 11.53 -20.08
CA GLY A 233 32.39 12.59 -19.46
C GLY A 233 31.41 12.25 -18.34
N SER A 234 31.55 11.16 -17.57
CA SER A 234 30.49 10.79 -16.60
C SER A 234 30.89 10.17 -15.27
N ASP A 235 32.15 10.20 -14.84
CA ASP A 235 32.42 9.87 -13.41
C ASP A 235 31.88 10.97 -12.49
N ASP A 236 31.76 12.23 -12.97
CA ASP A 236 31.08 13.33 -12.27
C ASP A 236 29.54 13.24 -12.26
N LEU A 237 28.94 12.33 -13.04
CA LEU A 237 27.49 12.06 -13.05
C LEU A 237 27.08 10.99 -12.03
N TYR A 238 28.04 10.35 -11.37
CA TYR A 238 27.76 9.20 -10.52
C TYR A 238 27.01 9.57 -9.24
N ASP A 239 27.28 10.72 -8.64
CA ASP A 239 26.71 11.08 -7.33
C ASP A 239 25.23 11.52 -7.45
N GLU A 240 24.88 12.33 -8.46
CA GLU A 240 23.48 12.71 -8.73
C GLU A 240 22.65 11.53 -9.24
N GLU A 241 23.22 10.72 -10.15
CA GLU A 241 22.57 9.52 -10.67
C GLU A 241 22.40 8.46 -9.57
N PHE A 242 23.36 8.34 -8.64
CA PHE A 242 23.27 7.44 -7.50
C PHE A 242 22.20 7.86 -6.50
N GLU A 243 22.14 9.13 -6.09
CA GLU A 243 21.08 9.64 -5.19
C GLU A 243 19.69 9.44 -5.82
N HIS A 244 19.55 9.77 -7.11
CA HIS A 244 18.30 9.56 -7.84
C HIS A 244 17.91 8.08 -7.90
N ASN A 245 18.87 7.19 -8.23
CA ASN A 245 18.62 5.76 -8.28
C ASN A 245 18.26 5.17 -6.92
N LEU A 246 18.98 5.55 -5.87
CA LEU A 246 18.70 5.06 -4.51
C LEU A 246 17.33 5.54 -4.02
N THR A 247 16.97 6.79 -4.34
CA THR A 247 15.63 7.34 -4.04
C THR A 247 14.54 6.58 -4.79
N ARG A 248 14.73 6.31 -6.09
CA ARG A 248 13.77 5.55 -6.91
C ARG A 248 13.58 4.12 -6.39
N ILE A 249 14.68 3.44 -6.03
CA ILE A 249 14.64 2.07 -5.51
C ILE A 249 13.96 2.01 -4.14
N GLY A 250 14.21 3.00 -3.26
CA GLY A 250 13.53 3.13 -1.98
C GLY A 250 13.97 2.15 -0.89
N CYS A 251 14.93 1.26 -1.16
CA CYS A 251 15.46 0.29 -0.18
C CYS A 251 16.93 -0.03 -0.44
N MET A 252 17.73 -0.08 0.63
CA MET A 252 19.13 -0.53 0.59
C MET A 252 19.32 -1.81 1.42
N VAL A 253 19.99 -2.80 0.82
CA VAL A 253 20.50 -3.99 1.50
C VAL A 253 22.01 -3.88 1.65
N VAL A 254 22.51 -4.06 2.87
CA VAL A 254 23.93 -4.07 3.19
C VAL A 254 24.38 -5.49 3.49
N VAL A 255 25.40 -5.97 2.78
CA VAL A 255 26.01 -7.28 3.03
C VAL A 255 27.23 -7.13 3.93
N LEU A 256 27.20 -7.82 5.08
CA LEU A 256 28.29 -7.89 6.04
C LEU A 256 28.93 -9.28 6.00
N ASP A 257 30.25 -9.37 6.01
CA ASP A 257 31.00 -10.62 6.14
C ASP A 257 31.02 -11.15 7.58
N THR A 258 31.16 -10.26 8.57
CA THR A 258 31.18 -10.60 10.00
C THR A 258 30.41 -9.58 10.83
N TRP A 259 30.02 -9.95 12.05
CA TRP A 259 29.28 -9.07 12.96
C TRP A 259 30.18 -8.16 13.80
N ASN A 260 31.44 -8.55 14.05
CA ASN A 260 32.33 -7.87 14.99
C ASN A 260 33.33 -6.91 14.34
N GLN A 261 33.81 -7.21 13.13
CA GLN A 261 34.76 -6.36 12.40
C GLN A 261 34.50 -6.43 10.89
N PRO A 262 33.30 -6.03 10.43
CA PRO A 262 32.94 -6.20 9.04
C PRO A 262 33.91 -5.47 8.11
N THR A 263 34.35 -6.12 7.04
CA THR A 263 35.19 -5.45 6.02
C THR A 263 34.42 -4.31 5.35
N TYR A 264 33.09 -4.39 5.33
CA TYR A 264 32.19 -3.34 4.86
C TYR A 264 32.53 -1.96 5.42
N ILE A 265 32.80 -1.83 6.73
CA ILE A 265 33.03 -0.50 7.34
C ILE A 265 34.43 0.05 7.07
N LYS A 266 35.33 -0.76 6.51
CA LYS A 266 36.74 -0.40 6.26
C LYS A 266 36.94 0.29 4.92
N ARG A 267 35.91 0.43 4.07
CA ARG A 267 36.01 1.04 2.74
C ARG A 267 35.17 2.30 2.65
N ILE A 268 35.75 3.40 2.17
CA ILE A 268 35.01 4.66 2.15
C ILE A 268 33.82 4.65 1.20
N TRP A 269 33.88 3.87 0.11
CA TRP A 269 32.79 3.79 -0.85
C TRP A 269 31.51 3.19 -0.25
N THR A 270 31.62 2.11 0.51
CA THR A 270 30.49 1.50 1.22
C THR A 270 29.95 2.43 2.31
N ILE A 271 30.83 3.16 3.00
CA ILE A 271 30.41 4.20 3.95
C ILE A 271 29.68 5.34 3.23
N TYR A 272 30.12 5.75 2.04
CA TYR A 272 29.45 6.75 1.22
C TYR A 272 28.05 6.29 0.80
N GLU A 273 27.90 5.05 0.33
CA GLU A 273 26.58 4.47 0.00
C GLU A 273 25.64 4.49 1.22
N HIS A 274 26.14 4.10 2.39
CA HIS A 274 25.38 4.12 3.65
C HIS A 274 25.06 5.55 4.12
N PHE A 275 26.00 6.48 3.97
CA PHE A 275 25.81 7.90 4.22
C PHE A 275 24.69 8.46 3.36
N THR A 276 24.66 8.12 2.07
CA THR A 276 23.64 8.59 1.14
C THR A 276 22.26 8.05 1.52
N ALA A 277 22.16 6.77 1.91
CA ALA A 277 20.92 6.22 2.45
C ALA A 277 20.48 6.95 3.72
N CYS A 278 21.41 7.27 4.63
CA CYS A 278 21.14 8.03 5.85
C CYS A 278 20.67 9.46 5.56
N LYS A 279 21.31 10.15 4.59
CA LYS A 279 20.95 11.48 4.12
C LYS A 279 19.53 11.51 3.55
N LEU A 280 19.17 10.50 2.76
CA LEU A 280 17.88 10.37 2.07
C LEU A 280 16.79 9.67 2.92
N ALA A 281 17.11 9.27 4.16
CA ALA A 281 16.23 8.48 5.04
C ALA A 281 15.70 7.19 4.38
N ILE A 282 16.53 6.56 3.53
CA ILE A 282 16.21 5.30 2.88
C ILE A 282 16.36 4.16 3.88
N PRO A 283 15.37 3.25 4.02
CA PRO A 283 15.48 2.08 4.87
C PRO A 283 16.69 1.22 4.50
N VAL A 284 17.49 0.87 5.52
CA VAL A 284 18.67 -0.01 5.39
C VAL A 284 18.39 -1.33 6.09
N ARG A 285 18.44 -2.42 5.33
CA ARG A 285 18.39 -3.79 5.85
C ARG A 285 19.78 -4.41 5.77
N MET A 286 20.23 -5.04 6.84
CA MET A 286 21.52 -5.73 6.86
C MET A 286 21.35 -7.24 6.74
N VAL A 287 22.28 -7.89 6.05
CA VAL A 287 22.34 -9.34 5.89
C VAL A 287 23.77 -9.82 6.04
N MET A 288 23.95 -11.05 6.49
CA MET A 288 25.28 -11.67 6.62
C MET A 288 25.21 -13.17 6.30
N PRO A 289 26.34 -13.80 5.92
CA PRO A 289 26.41 -15.24 5.70
C PRO A 289 25.93 -16.04 6.91
N GLU A 290 25.39 -17.23 6.69
CA GLU A 290 24.88 -18.08 7.77
C GLU A 290 25.98 -18.43 8.78
N THR A 291 27.23 -18.59 8.34
CA THR A 291 28.39 -18.82 9.22
C THR A 291 28.66 -17.65 10.17
N ALA A 292 28.45 -16.41 9.70
CA ALA A 292 28.56 -15.21 10.53
C ALA A 292 27.39 -15.08 11.50
N LEU A 293 26.17 -15.44 11.06
CA LEU A 293 24.99 -15.53 11.93
C LEU A 293 25.19 -16.57 13.04
N GLU A 294 25.74 -17.75 12.72
CA GLU A 294 26.07 -18.80 13.68
C GLU A 294 27.08 -18.30 14.73
N SER A 295 28.14 -17.62 14.30
CA SER A 295 29.11 -16.99 15.21
C SER A 295 28.45 -15.98 16.15
N LEU A 296 27.55 -15.12 15.63
CA LEU A 296 26.78 -14.17 16.43
C LEU A 296 25.87 -14.89 17.45
N ARG A 297 25.17 -15.93 17.01
CA ARG A 297 24.25 -16.72 17.85
C ARG A 297 25.00 -17.42 18.99
N LEU A 298 26.17 -18.00 18.71
CA LEU A 298 27.04 -18.59 19.73
C LEU A 298 27.42 -17.57 20.80
N LYS A 299 27.68 -16.30 20.43
CA LYS A 299 27.92 -15.24 21.40
C LYS A 299 26.68 -14.94 22.23
N VAL A 300 25.52 -14.81 21.61
CA VAL A 300 24.27 -14.53 22.34
C VAL A 300 23.93 -15.63 23.35
N GLN A 301 24.28 -16.89 23.07
CA GLN A 301 24.12 -18.00 24.02
C GLN A 301 24.98 -17.88 25.29
N LEU A 302 26.06 -17.08 25.27
CA LEU A 302 26.87 -16.82 26.46
C LEU A 302 26.20 -15.84 27.44
N GLY A 303 24.98 -15.38 27.16
CA GLY A 303 24.23 -14.49 28.04
C GLY A 303 24.92 -13.13 28.18
N ALA A 304 25.06 -12.64 29.41
CA ALA A 304 25.55 -11.28 29.68
C ALA A 304 26.95 -11.00 29.11
N GLU A 305 27.87 -11.98 29.16
CA GLU A 305 29.23 -11.84 28.62
C GLU A 305 29.21 -11.70 27.09
N GLY A 306 28.41 -12.51 26.41
CA GLY A 306 28.24 -12.44 24.97
C GLY A 306 27.61 -11.13 24.50
N TRP A 307 26.59 -10.65 25.20
CA TRP A 307 25.98 -9.35 24.92
C TRP A 307 26.95 -8.19 25.16
N TYR A 308 27.82 -8.28 26.16
CA TYR A 308 28.86 -7.30 26.40
C TYR A 308 29.86 -7.25 25.22
N GLU A 309 30.34 -8.39 24.75
CA GLU A 309 31.23 -8.44 23.57
C GLU A 309 30.55 -7.87 22.31
N ILE A 310 29.28 -8.19 22.07
CA ILE A 310 28.51 -7.65 20.94
C ILE A 310 28.39 -6.13 21.04
N SER A 311 28.02 -5.62 22.22
CA SER A 311 27.92 -4.19 22.46
C SER A 311 29.27 -3.48 22.30
N GLN A 312 30.36 -4.11 22.74
CA GLN A 312 31.70 -3.57 22.58
C GLN A 312 32.09 -3.50 21.11
N ALA A 313 31.87 -4.57 20.34
CA ALA A 313 32.17 -4.59 18.92
C ALA A 313 31.41 -3.50 18.15
N LEU A 314 30.11 -3.30 18.43
CA LEU A 314 29.33 -2.21 17.85
C LEU A 314 29.85 -0.81 18.25
N ALA A 315 30.29 -0.64 19.49
CA ALA A 315 30.83 0.63 19.98
C ALA A 315 32.19 0.98 19.34
N GLU A 316 33.00 -0.03 19.02
CA GLU A 316 34.32 0.10 18.38
C GLU A 316 34.23 0.37 16.87
N MET A 317 33.07 0.19 16.23
CA MET A 317 32.90 0.52 14.82
C MET A 317 33.00 2.04 14.60
N LYS A 318 33.93 2.44 13.74
CA LYS A 318 34.20 3.85 13.39
C LYS A 318 34.36 4.00 11.88
N CYS A 319 33.34 4.54 11.22
CA CYS A 319 33.35 4.75 9.77
C CYS A 319 34.42 5.77 9.33
N GLN A 320 34.87 6.66 10.23
CA GLN A 320 35.95 7.61 9.94
C GLN A 320 37.30 6.93 9.62
N GLU A 321 37.49 5.69 10.07
CA GLU A 321 38.70 4.89 9.83
C GLU A 321 38.67 4.18 8.48
N ALA A 322 37.59 4.30 7.73
CA ALA A 322 37.48 3.71 6.39
C ALA A 322 38.59 4.23 5.47
N MET A 323 39.20 3.29 4.74
CA MET A 323 40.28 3.55 3.79
C MET A 323 39.73 4.14 2.50
N ALA A 324 40.42 5.17 2.01
CA ALA A 324 40.26 5.77 0.70
C ALA A 324 41.46 5.37 -0.16
N PHE A 325 41.21 4.92 -1.40
CA PHE A 325 42.26 4.38 -2.27
C PHE A 325 42.66 5.32 -3.41
N ASN A 326 41.86 6.36 -3.66
CA ASN A 326 42.11 7.35 -4.71
C ASN A 326 41.59 8.74 -4.29
N SER A 327 41.79 9.75 -5.13
CA SER A 327 41.39 11.14 -4.84
C SER A 327 39.88 11.35 -4.74
N GLU A 328 39.08 10.53 -5.42
CA GLU A 328 37.62 10.57 -5.40
C GLU A 328 37.08 10.01 -4.07
N ASP A 329 37.62 8.88 -3.64
CA ASP A 329 37.40 8.28 -2.33
C ASP A 329 37.70 9.28 -1.20
N GLU A 330 38.79 10.03 -1.32
CA GLU A 330 39.15 11.11 -0.38
C GLU A 330 38.17 12.28 -0.42
N ALA A 331 37.63 12.64 -1.59
CA ALA A 331 36.60 13.66 -1.72
C ALA A 331 35.29 13.23 -1.04
N LYS A 332 34.88 11.98 -1.22
CA LYS A 332 33.72 11.37 -0.53
C LYS A 332 33.93 11.36 0.98
N LYS A 333 35.14 11.03 1.45
CA LYS A 333 35.51 11.09 2.88
C LYS A 333 35.32 12.49 3.48
N ARG A 334 35.80 13.52 2.78
CA ARG A 334 35.59 14.92 3.19
C ARG A 334 34.12 15.31 3.20
N LEU A 335 33.38 14.97 2.14
CA LEU A 335 31.95 15.27 2.02
C LEU A 335 31.14 14.70 3.20
N ILE A 336 31.40 13.46 3.61
CA ILE A 336 30.74 12.85 4.77
C ILE A 336 31.04 13.63 6.05
N GLY A 337 32.31 14.00 6.25
CA GLY A 337 32.75 14.77 7.41
C GLY A 337 32.13 16.17 7.50
N GLU A 338 31.96 16.84 6.36
CA GLU A 338 31.46 18.22 6.27
C GLU A 338 29.93 18.33 6.32
N THR A 339 29.19 17.24 6.05
CA THR A 339 27.72 17.26 5.94
C THR A 339 27.03 16.61 7.14
N VAL A 340 26.78 15.30 7.09
CA VAL A 340 26.06 14.53 8.12
C VAL A 340 26.98 14.18 9.29
N GLY A 341 28.29 14.08 9.03
CA GLY A 341 29.33 13.71 9.98
C GLY A 341 29.40 12.20 10.25
N PHE A 342 30.62 11.66 10.38
CA PHE A 342 30.86 10.23 10.62
C PHE A 342 30.12 9.71 11.86
N GLY A 343 30.02 10.49 12.94
CA GLY A 343 29.32 10.06 14.15
C GLY A 343 27.82 9.80 13.95
N ARG A 344 27.16 10.46 13.00
CA ARG A 344 25.75 10.16 12.67
C ARG A 344 25.63 8.93 11.77
N VAL A 345 26.59 8.72 10.86
CA VAL A 345 26.69 7.49 10.06
C VAL A 345 26.93 6.28 10.97
N ASP A 346 27.86 6.38 11.94
CA ASP A 346 28.13 5.33 12.93
C ASP A 346 26.87 4.95 13.72
N ARG A 347 26.09 5.95 14.19
CA ARG A 347 24.84 5.68 14.91
C ARG A 347 23.80 4.99 14.03
N HIS A 348 23.67 5.40 12.77
CA HIS A 348 22.73 4.80 11.84
C HIS A 348 23.12 3.36 11.51
N LEU A 349 24.41 3.11 11.26
CA LEU A 349 24.98 1.78 11.04
C LEU A 349 24.74 0.88 12.25
N ASN A 350 25.08 1.36 13.46
CA ASN A 350 24.90 0.61 14.70
C ASN A 350 23.42 0.30 14.98
N HIS A 351 22.51 1.22 14.67
CA HIS A 351 21.08 0.97 14.79
C HIS A 351 20.62 -0.14 13.82
N ALA A 352 20.98 -0.05 12.54
CA ALA A 352 20.64 -1.06 11.55
C ALA A 352 21.24 -2.43 11.88
N MET A 353 22.49 -2.47 12.37
CA MET A 353 23.12 -3.71 12.86
C MET A 353 22.36 -4.28 14.05
N SER A 354 22.03 -3.45 15.05
CA SER A 354 21.30 -3.89 16.24
C SER A 354 19.93 -4.48 15.88
N MET A 355 19.19 -3.85 14.95
CA MET A 355 17.90 -4.36 14.48
C MET A 355 18.05 -5.73 13.82
N MET A 356 19.02 -5.91 12.92
CA MET A 356 19.28 -7.19 12.26
C MET A 356 19.75 -8.27 13.24
N MET A 357 20.58 -7.92 14.23
CA MET A 357 21.01 -8.85 15.29
C MET A 357 19.81 -9.30 16.12
N MET A 358 18.92 -8.38 16.52
CA MET A 358 17.71 -8.71 17.25
C MET A 358 16.80 -9.64 16.44
N GLU A 359 16.52 -9.32 15.18
CA GLU A 359 15.75 -10.20 14.28
C GLU A 359 16.38 -11.61 14.18
N SER A 360 17.70 -11.68 14.05
CA SER A 360 18.44 -12.94 13.92
C SER A 360 18.45 -13.78 15.21
N VAL A 361 18.45 -13.12 16.38
CA VAL A 361 18.41 -13.75 17.71
C VAL A 361 17.01 -14.24 18.06
N PHE A 362 15.98 -13.42 17.80
CA PHE A 362 14.58 -13.83 17.98
C PHE A 362 14.24 -15.06 17.12
N GLN A 363 14.84 -15.16 15.93
CA GLN A 363 14.68 -16.32 15.06
C GLN A 363 15.47 -17.56 15.54
N TYR A 364 16.59 -17.39 16.24
CA TYR A 364 17.41 -18.50 16.74
C TYR A 364 16.79 -19.22 17.95
N SER A 365 16.01 -18.51 18.77
CA SER A 365 15.20 -19.11 19.84
C SER A 365 14.14 -20.11 19.31
N ILE A 366 13.97 -20.21 17.99
CA ILE A 366 12.94 -20.99 17.30
C ILE A 366 13.55 -22.18 16.53
N SER A 367 14.88 -22.34 16.46
CA SER A 367 15.53 -23.27 15.51
C SER A 367 16.43 -24.34 16.16
N ASP A 368 15.84 -25.44 16.64
CA ASP A 368 16.50 -26.75 16.71
C ASP A 368 15.76 -27.77 15.80
N PHE A 369 16.56 -28.57 15.08
CA PHE A 369 16.31 -29.09 13.73
C PHE A 369 15.54 -30.44 13.67
N GLN A 370 14.89 -30.72 12.53
CA GLN A 370 13.88 -31.75 12.19
C GLN A 370 12.42 -31.37 12.45
N GLY A 371 12.12 -30.64 13.52
CA GLY A 371 10.79 -30.08 13.74
C GLY A 371 10.41 -28.94 12.78
N VAL A 372 11.37 -28.23 12.19
CA VAL A 372 11.11 -26.95 11.48
C VAL A 372 10.53 -27.10 10.06
N VAL A 373 10.84 -28.17 9.32
CA VAL A 373 10.17 -28.41 8.03
C VAL A 373 8.73 -28.87 8.26
N ALA A 374 8.51 -29.68 9.30
CA ALA A 374 7.17 -30.02 9.77
C ALA A 374 6.44 -28.79 10.31
N ASP A 375 7.09 -27.91 11.08
CA ASP A 375 6.53 -26.68 11.66
C ASP A 375 6.25 -25.59 10.63
N GLN A 376 7.08 -25.43 9.59
CA GLN A 376 6.80 -24.51 8.49
C GLN A 376 5.66 -25.03 7.61
N LYS A 377 5.65 -26.32 7.29
CA LYS A 377 4.51 -26.96 6.62
C LYS A 377 3.27 -26.84 7.49
N LEU A 378 3.38 -27.07 8.79
CA LEU A 378 2.30 -26.95 9.77
C LEU A 378 1.76 -25.52 9.82
N LYS A 379 2.61 -24.51 9.99
CA LYS A 379 2.23 -23.09 9.97
C LYS A 379 1.61 -22.68 8.64
N HIS A 380 2.14 -23.17 7.52
CA HIS A 380 1.57 -22.90 6.21
C HIS A 380 0.20 -23.57 6.04
N THR A 381 0.07 -24.85 6.44
CA THR A 381 -1.19 -25.60 6.42
C THR A 381 -2.21 -24.98 7.35
N LEU A 382 -1.83 -24.51 8.55
CA LEU A 382 -2.69 -23.78 9.48
C LEU A 382 -3.14 -22.44 8.88
N LYS A 383 -2.27 -21.74 8.15
CA LYS A 383 -2.65 -20.50 7.45
C LYS A 383 -3.62 -20.75 6.30
N LEU A 384 -3.41 -21.80 5.51
CA LEU A 384 -4.36 -22.20 4.46
C LEU A 384 -5.70 -22.65 5.06
N LEU A 385 -5.65 -23.39 6.17
CA LEU A 385 -6.84 -23.76 6.94
C LEU A 385 -7.56 -22.52 7.46
N GLU A 386 -6.85 -21.51 7.97
CA GLU A 386 -7.44 -20.23 8.37
C GLU A 386 -8.17 -19.56 7.19
N GLU A 387 -7.54 -19.49 6.00
CA GLU A 387 -8.18 -18.90 4.82
C GLU A 387 -9.46 -19.66 4.43
N GLU A 388 -9.43 -20.99 4.44
CA GLU A 388 -10.55 -21.87 4.06
C GLU A 388 -11.67 -21.94 5.13
N LEU A 389 -11.32 -21.73 6.41
CA LEU A 389 -12.29 -21.69 7.51
C LEU A 389 -13.25 -20.49 7.40
N TRP A 390 -12.95 -19.45 6.60
CA TRP A 390 -13.93 -18.41 6.33
C TRP A 390 -15.12 -18.89 5.49
N ASP A 391 -14.93 -19.93 4.67
CA ASP A 391 -15.97 -20.51 3.82
C ASP A 391 -16.63 -21.73 4.48
N GLU A 392 -15.97 -22.35 5.46
CA GLU A 392 -16.31 -23.61 6.16
C GLU A 392 -16.87 -24.71 5.22
N GLN A 393 -16.24 -24.95 4.07
CA GLN A 393 -16.61 -26.10 3.25
C GLN A 393 -16.15 -27.40 3.95
N ASP A 394 -17.08 -28.32 4.19
CA ASP A 394 -16.84 -29.53 5.00
C ASP A 394 -15.78 -30.46 4.37
N ASP A 395 -15.72 -30.49 3.04
CA ASP A 395 -14.71 -31.24 2.27
C ASP A 395 -13.33 -30.59 2.38
N ALA A 396 -13.26 -29.25 2.32
CA ALA A 396 -12.03 -28.50 2.50
C ALA A 396 -11.44 -28.69 3.91
N ILE A 397 -12.26 -28.55 4.95
CA ILE A 397 -11.83 -28.73 6.35
C ILE A 397 -11.28 -30.15 6.56
N SER A 398 -12.00 -31.17 6.06
CA SER A 398 -11.56 -32.57 6.20
C SER A 398 -10.18 -32.81 5.57
N ARG A 399 -9.90 -32.23 4.39
CA ARG A 399 -8.58 -32.32 3.75
C ARG A 399 -7.46 -31.73 4.61
N TYR A 400 -7.68 -30.55 5.19
CA TYR A 400 -6.66 -29.91 6.02
C TYR A 400 -6.49 -30.59 7.38
N VAL A 401 -7.57 -31.13 7.95
CA VAL A 401 -7.49 -31.98 9.15
C VAL A 401 -6.60 -33.19 8.87
N ASP A 402 -6.83 -33.91 7.76
CA ASP A 402 -6.01 -35.06 7.40
C ASP A 402 -4.53 -34.66 7.17
N LEU A 403 -4.29 -33.55 6.47
CA LEU A 403 -2.93 -33.01 6.28
C LEU A 403 -2.24 -32.63 7.59
N LEU A 404 -2.97 -32.10 8.58
CA LEU A 404 -2.41 -31.75 9.89
C LEU A 404 -2.14 -33.00 10.74
N LEU A 405 -2.99 -34.03 10.65
CA LEU A 405 -2.73 -35.34 11.26
C LEU A 405 -1.49 -36.01 10.65
N ASP A 406 -1.31 -35.91 9.33
CA ASP A 406 -0.12 -36.38 8.61
C ASP A 406 1.15 -35.61 8.99
N LEU A 407 1.01 -34.39 9.50
CA LEU A 407 2.08 -33.56 10.07
C LEU A 407 2.28 -33.78 11.58
N GLU A 408 1.85 -34.93 12.10
CA GLU A 408 2.01 -35.38 13.48
C GLU A 408 1.26 -34.55 14.54
N MET A 409 0.29 -33.70 14.14
CA MET A 409 -0.63 -33.12 15.13
C MET A 409 -1.61 -34.17 15.63
N SER A 410 -1.85 -34.20 16.94
CA SER A 410 -2.94 -35.01 17.49
C SER A 410 -4.30 -34.45 17.04
N ARG A 411 -5.30 -35.33 16.89
CA ARG A 411 -6.68 -34.91 16.56
C ARG A 411 -7.21 -33.87 17.55
N GLU A 412 -6.90 -34.04 18.84
CA GLU A 412 -7.31 -33.10 19.90
C GLU A 412 -6.67 -31.72 19.72
N THR A 413 -5.40 -31.66 19.30
CA THR A 413 -4.70 -30.41 18.99
C THR A 413 -5.27 -29.75 17.75
N VAL A 414 -5.55 -30.50 16.68
CA VAL A 414 -6.16 -29.97 15.45
C VAL A 414 -7.53 -29.36 15.76
N GLU A 415 -8.37 -30.08 16.51
CA GLU A 415 -9.68 -29.56 16.92
C GLU A 415 -9.55 -28.31 17.81
N SER A 416 -8.52 -28.25 18.67
CA SER A 416 -8.24 -27.08 19.49
C SER A 416 -7.81 -25.87 18.66
N GLU A 417 -6.93 -26.05 17.67
CA GLU A 417 -6.50 -24.97 16.78
C GLU A 417 -7.64 -24.50 15.87
N ILE A 418 -8.49 -25.41 15.36
CA ILE A 418 -9.69 -25.02 14.61
C ILE A 418 -10.62 -24.15 15.47
N ARG A 419 -10.86 -24.54 16.73
CA ARG A 419 -11.66 -23.73 17.67
C ARG A 419 -11.05 -22.35 17.89
N LYS A 420 -9.73 -22.29 18.08
CA LYS A 420 -9.00 -21.04 18.27
C LYS A 420 -9.07 -20.13 17.03
N ILE A 421 -8.81 -20.66 15.84
CA ILE A 421 -8.91 -19.89 14.58
C ILE A 421 -10.32 -19.36 14.39
N ARG A 422 -11.35 -20.17 14.62
CA ARG A 422 -12.75 -19.73 14.53
C ARG A 422 -13.08 -18.62 15.52
N ALA A 423 -12.55 -18.69 16.74
CA ALA A 423 -12.70 -17.65 17.74
C ALA A 423 -12.08 -16.33 17.25
N GLU A 424 -10.82 -16.37 16.79
CA GLU A 424 -10.09 -15.21 16.27
C GLU A 424 -10.79 -14.60 15.04
N GLN A 425 -11.28 -15.44 14.13
CA GLN A 425 -12.06 -14.99 12.96
C GLN A 425 -13.37 -14.32 13.38
N SER A 426 -14.08 -14.84 14.38
CA SER A 426 -15.30 -14.21 14.91
C SER A 426 -15.02 -12.87 15.56
N GLU A 427 -13.92 -12.73 16.28
CA GLU A 427 -13.50 -11.48 16.89
C GLU A 427 -13.03 -10.44 15.87
N ALA A 428 -12.41 -10.89 14.77
CA ALA A 428 -11.91 -10.04 13.70
C ALA A 428 -12.90 -9.81 12.56
N ALA A 429 -14.08 -10.42 12.62
CA ALA A 429 -15.09 -10.36 11.58
C ALA A 429 -15.71 -8.96 11.45
N GLY A 430 -15.95 -8.56 10.21
CA GLY A 430 -16.84 -7.51 9.80
C GLY A 430 -17.94 -8.06 8.91
N VAL A 431 -19.04 -7.31 8.82
CA VAL A 431 -20.17 -7.58 7.94
C VAL A 431 -19.95 -6.89 6.60
N SER A 432 -20.24 -7.57 5.49
CA SER A 432 -20.03 -7.02 4.15
C SER A 432 -20.93 -5.81 3.88
N LEU A 433 -20.42 -4.82 3.13
CA LEU A 433 -21.24 -3.70 2.64
C LEU A 433 -22.41 -4.21 1.78
N ARG A 434 -22.20 -5.28 1.02
CA ARG A 434 -23.22 -5.91 0.19
C ARG A 434 -24.41 -6.40 1.03
N TYR A 435 -24.16 -7.09 2.15
CA TYR A 435 -25.22 -7.62 3.02
C TYR A 435 -26.00 -6.52 3.72
N ILE A 436 -25.30 -5.49 4.21
CA ILE A 436 -25.97 -4.35 4.84
C ILE A 436 -26.96 -3.73 3.86
N LEU A 437 -26.58 -3.54 2.60
CA LEU A 437 -27.42 -2.95 1.56
C LEU A 437 -28.37 -3.94 0.87
N SER A 438 -28.54 -5.15 1.42
CA SER A 438 -29.23 -6.23 0.73
C SER A 438 -30.73 -6.27 1.06
N VAL A 439 -31.52 -6.77 0.11
CA VAL A 439 -32.97 -6.96 0.29
C VAL A 439 -33.23 -7.98 1.41
N GLU A 440 -32.36 -8.98 1.56
CA GLU A 440 -32.46 -9.99 2.60
C GLU A 440 -32.36 -9.38 4.00
N PHE A 441 -31.49 -8.38 4.21
CA PHE A 441 -31.41 -7.68 5.50
C PHE A 441 -32.62 -6.77 5.72
N ASP A 442 -33.11 -6.08 4.68
CA ASP A 442 -34.34 -5.28 4.74
C ASP A 442 -35.57 -6.12 5.13
N GLU A 443 -35.73 -7.29 4.51
CA GLU A 443 -36.81 -8.22 4.81
C GLU A 443 -36.69 -8.80 6.22
N LEU A 444 -35.47 -9.13 6.67
CA LEU A 444 -35.25 -9.58 8.05
C LEU A 444 -35.63 -8.50 9.06
N ALA A 445 -35.17 -7.26 8.86
CA ALA A 445 -35.49 -6.13 9.72
C ALA A 445 -36.99 -5.88 9.76
N SER A 446 -37.64 -5.84 8.59
CA SER A 446 -39.06 -5.51 8.47
C SER A 446 -39.97 -6.62 9.01
N SER A 447 -39.66 -7.88 8.72
CA SER A 447 -40.46 -9.02 9.19
C SER A 447 -40.40 -9.19 10.71
N ARG A 448 -39.24 -8.94 11.32
CA ARG A 448 -39.04 -9.06 12.78
C ARG A 448 -39.66 -7.90 13.55
N THR A 449 -39.51 -6.68 13.04
CA THR A 449 -40.00 -5.47 13.73
C THR A 449 -41.47 -5.14 13.40
N GLY A 450 -41.98 -5.62 12.27
CA GLY A 450 -43.27 -5.22 11.72
C GLY A 450 -43.28 -3.81 11.12
N GLN A 451 -42.11 -3.18 10.94
CA GLN A 451 -41.97 -1.82 10.42
C GLN A 451 -41.19 -1.81 9.10
N THR A 452 -41.51 -0.89 8.20
CA THR A 452 -40.82 -0.78 6.89
C THR A 452 -39.47 -0.05 6.95
N ASN A 453 -39.22 0.71 8.02
CA ASN A 453 -37.98 1.46 8.20
C ASN A 453 -37.62 1.59 9.69
N PRO A 454 -37.38 0.47 10.40
CA PRO A 454 -37.12 0.49 11.83
C PRO A 454 -35.80 1.18 12.16
N THR A 455 -35.70 1.72 13.37
CA THR A 455 -34.43 2.10 13.98
C THR A 455 -33.66 0.86 14.48
N PHE A 456 -32.36 0.97 14.62
CA PHE A 456 -31.55 -0.12 15.20
C PHE A 456 -31.87 -0.37 16.68
N ASN A 457 -32.43 0.61 17.40
CA ASN A 457 -32.99 0.37 18.72
C ASN A 457 -34.24 -0.52 18.68
N GLU A 458 -35.13 -0.33 17.70
CA GLU A 458 -36.32 -1.18 17.53
C GLU A 458 -35.92 -2.58 17.01
N MET A 459 -34.96 -2.65 16.09
CA MET A 459 -34.39 -3.93 15.67
C MET A 459 -33.75 -4.67 16.83
N LYS A 460 -33.05 -4.00 17.74
CA LYS A 460 -32.49 -4.63 18.95
C LYS A 460 -33.58 -5.34 19.77
N GLU A 461 -34.70 -4.66 20.00
CA GLU A 461 -35.84 -5.26 20.72
C GLU A 461 -36.35 -6.51 19.98
N ALA A 462 -36.57 -6.42 18.67
CA ALA A 462 -37.11 -7.52 17.89
C ALA A 462 -36.12 -8.69 17.68
N PHE A 463 -34.82 -8.39 17.58
CA PHE A 463 -33.78 -9.37 17.22
C PHE A 463 -33.32 -10.16 18.43
N TRP A 464 -33.19 -9.55 19.61
CA TRP A 464 -32.65 -10.24 20.79
C TRP A 464 -33.60 -10.32 21.99
N LEU A 465 -34.52 -9.37 22.14
CA LEU A 465 -35.47 -9.35 23.27
C LEU A 465 -36.84 -9.94 22.91
N GLY A 466 -37.04 -10.31 21.64
CA GLY A 466 -38.24 -10.99 21.15
C GLY A 466 -38.31 -12.48 21.49
N GLN A 467 -39.37 -13.14 21.02
CA GLN A 467 -39.64 -14.56 21.29
C GLN A 467 -38.58 -15.52 20.70
N TYR A 468 -37.91 -15.11 19.62
CA TYR A 468 -36.93 -15.92 18.89
C TYR A 468 -35.60 -15.18 18.71
N PRO A 469 -34.77 -15.03 19.75
CA PRO A 469 -33.55 -14.25 19.68
C PRO A 469 -32.54 -14.78 18.66
N ILE A 470 -31.98 -13.89 17.84
CA ILE A 470 -30.94 -14.22 16.85
C ILE A 470 -29.69 -14.72 17.59
N GLY A 471 -29.14 -15.82 17.09
CA GLY A 471 -27.90 -16.42 17.61
C GLY A 471 -28.08 -17.31 18.84
N LYS A 472 -29.25 -17.33 19.50
CA LYS A 472 -29.51 -18.09 20.75
C LYS A 472 -29.13 -19.57 20.64
N ASP A 473 -29.58 -20.22 19.58
CA ASP A 473 -29.41 -21.67 19.38
C ASP A 473 -28.13 -22.02 18.60
N ILE A 474 -27.26 -21.04 18.34
CA ILE A 474 -25.98 -21.24 17.66
C ILE A 474 -24.86 -21.17 18.70
N ILE A 475 -23.94 -22.14 18.63
CA ILE A 475 -22.74 -22.15 19.47
C ILE A 475 -21.82 -21.01 19.02
N CYS A 476 -21.44 -20.14 19.95
CA CYS A 476 -20.53 -19.04 19.66
C CYS A 476 -19.14 -19.57 19.35
N PRO A 477 -18.55 -19.23 18.20
CA PRO A 477 -17.20 -19.66 17.86
C PRO A 477 -16.12 -19.10 18.80
N ARG A 478 -16.40 -18.02 19.53
CA ARG A 478 -15.44 -17.35 20.43
C ARG A 478 -15.11 -18.17 21.68
N ASP A 479 -16.08 -18.92 22.20
CA ASP A 479 -15.94 -19.60 23.49
C ASP A 479 -16.67 -20.95 23.59
N GLY A 480 -17.34 -21.39 22.52
CA GLY A 480 -18.02 -22.68 22.48
C GLY A 480 -19.32 -22.74 23.29
N MET A 481 -19.80 -21.62 23.83
CA MET A 481 -21.06 -21.56 24.59
C MET A 481 -22.25 -21.18 23.69
N PRO A 482 -23.50 -21.56 24.01
CA PRO A 482 -24.68 -21.12 23.26
C PRO A 482 -24.80 -19.58 23.18
N GLY A 483 -25.42 -19.06 22.12
CA GLY A 483 -25.61 -17.62 21.92
C GLY A 483 -24.45 -16.95 21.20
N CYS A 484 -24.50 -16.82 19.86
CA CYS A 484 -23.46 -16.18 19.05
C CYS A 484 -23.76 -14.71 18.70
N ALA A 485 -22.75 -13.98 18.21
CA ALA A 485 -22.97 -12.65 17.63
C ALA A 485 -23.71 -12.76 16.29
N MET A 486 -24.39 -11.69 15.87
CA MET A 486 -25.14 -11.72 14.61
C MET A 486 -24.22 -11.92 13.40
N VAL A 487 -22.99 -11.40 13.45
CA VAL A 487 -21.98 -11.64 12.40
C VAL A 487 -21.68 -13.14 12.22
N ASP A 488 -21.83 -13.96 13.26
CA ASP A 488 -21.67 -15.42 13.17
C ASP A 488 -22.94 -16.14 12.69
N TRP A 489 -24.08 -15.43 12.63
CA TRP A 489 -25.39 -15.95 12.21
C TRP A 489 -25.71 -15.65 10.73
N ILE A 490 -25.14 -14.59 10.15
CA ILE A 490 -25.37 -14.18 8.75
C ILE A 490 -24.70 -15.12 7.74
N PRO A 491 -25.05 -15.05 6.44
CA PRO A 491 -24.41 -15.85 5.41
C PRO A 491 -22.89 -15.69 5.36
N ARG A 492 -22.17 -16.80 5.19
CA ARG A 492 -20.70 -16.83 5.24
C ARG A 492 -20.00 -15.90 4.24
N PRO A 493 -20.44 -15.74 2.97
CA PRO A 493 -19.81 -14.80 2.04
C PRO A 493 -19.88 -13.34 2.51
N ASP A 494 -20.75 -13.04 3.47
CA ASP A 494 -20.97 -11.71 4.02
C ASP A 494 -20.23 -11.45 5.32
N ARG A 495 -19.36 -12.37 5.70
CA ARG A 495 -18.51 -12.30 6.87
C ARG A 495 -17.05 -12.55 6.47
N ARG A 496 -16.20 -11.55 6.64
CA ARG A 496 -14.74 -11.64 6.50
C ARG A 496 -14.06 -10.73 7.51
N LYS A 497 -12.73 -10.76 7.56
CA LYS A 497 -11.94 -9.82 8.35
C LYS A 497 -12.35 -8.37 8.06
N GLN A 498 -12.63 -7.60 9.10
CA GLN A 498 -13.04 -6.20 8.98
C GLN A 498 -11.97 -5.35 8.29
N THR A 499 -12.40 -4.48 7.37
CA THR A 499 -11.55 -3.53 6.65
C THR A 499 -11.79 -2.08 7.07
N HIS A 500 -12.94 -1.80 7.69
CA HIS A 500 -13.32 -0.46 8.15
C HIS A 500 -14.00 -0.54 9.51
N PHE A 501 -13.74 0.41 10.39
CA PHE A 501 -14.53 0.62 11.60
C PHE A 501 -15.68 1.58 11.28
N MET A 502 -16.92 1.23 11.62
CA MET A 502 -18.05 2.15 11.46
C MET A 502 -18.41 2.79 12.79
N SER A 503 -18.29 4.11 12.86
CA SER A 503 -18.81 4.91 13.96
C SER A 503 -20.17 5.50 13.59
N TRP A 504 -21.20 5.19 14.37
CA TRP A 504 -22.60 5.50 14.04
C TRP A 504 -23.47 5.42 15.30
N THR A 505 -24.79 5.62 15.17
CA THR A 505 -25.72 5.52 16.31
C THR A 505 -26.95 4.69 16.01
N TRP A 506 -27.37 3.90 17.00
CA TRP A 506 -28.52 3.02 16.91
C TRP A 506 -29.88 3.74 16.81
N LYS A 507 -29.88 5.07 16.99
CA LYS A 507 -31.06 5.91 16.73
C LYS A 507 -31.39 6.05 15.25
N TYR A 508 -30.44 5.72 14.36
CA TYR A 508 -30.70 5.81 12.93
C TYR A 508 -31.71 4.75 12.49
N THR A 509 -32.52 5.12 11.50
CA THR A 509 -33.34 4.18 10.75
C THR A 509 -32.48 3.39 9.77
N LEU A 510 -32.97 2.22 9.36
CA LEU A 510 -32.32 1.38 8.34
C LEU A 510 -32.06 2.17 7.05
N GLY A 511 -33.07 2.91 6.58
CA GLY A 511 -32.98 3.76 5.39
C GLY A 511 -31.96 4.90 5.51
N GLN A 512 -31.78 5.48 6.71
CA GLN A 512 -30.72 6.46 6.92
C GLN A 512 -29.33 5.84 6.75
N LEU A 513 -29.11 4.66 7.33
CA LEU A 513 -27.83 3.96 7.18
C LEU A 513 -27.59 3.54 5.72
N HIS A 514 -28.60 2.97 5.05
CA HIS A 514 -28.52 2.58 3.63
C HIS A 514 -28.15 3.77 2.74
N SER A 515 -28.87 4.88 2.89
CA SER A 515 -28.62 6.08 2.11
C SER A 515 -27.19 6.61 2.31
N ALA A 516 -26.68 6.60 3.54
CA ALA A 516 -25.32 7.03 3.82
C ALA A 516 -24.25 6.08 3.24
N LEU A 517 -24.51 4.76 3.27
CA LEU A 517 -23.59 3.76 2.74
C LEU A 517 -23.59 3.66 1.21
N GLU A 518 -24.72 3.95 0.55
CA GLU A 518 -24.74 4.14 -0.90
C GLU A 518 -23.93 5.39 -1.30
N MET A 519 -24.03 6.49 -0.53
CA MET A 519 -23.17 7.65 -0.74
C MET A 519 -21.68 7.33 -0.56
N PHE A 520 -21.33 6.55 0.47
CA PHE A 520 -19.96 6.07 0.68
C PHE A 520 -19.45 5.26 -0.53
N LYS A 521 -20.25 4.30 -1.00
CA LYS A 521 -19.95 3.47 -2.18
C LYS A 521 -19.74 4.31 -3.44
N MET A 522 -20.57 5.33 -3.67
CA MET A 522 -20.43 6.24 -4.82
C MET A 522 -19.21 7.18 -4.73
N ASN A 523 -18.70 7.44 -3.53
CA ASN A 523 -17.58 8.35 -3.31
C ASN A 523 -16.21 7.67 -3.32
N THR A 524 -16.15 6.34 -3.33
CA THR A 524 -14.89 5.59 -3.34
C THR A 524 -14.29 5.53 -4.76
N THR A 525 -13.06 6.01 -4.97
CA THR A 525 -12.35 5.99 -6.28
C THR A 525 -10.99 5.26 -6.20
N PRO A 526 -10.68 4.29 -7.07
CA PRO A 526 -11.60 3.65 -8.03
C PRO A 526 -12.78 3.00 -7.29
N PRO A 527 -13.89 2.69 -7.97
CA PRO A 527 -14.99 1.93 -7.38
C PRO A 527 -14.39 0.66 -6.78
N ARG A 528 -14.30 0.60 -5.45
CA ARG A 528 -13.85 -0.61 -4.79
C ARG A 528 -14.93 -1.64 -5.02
N ASP A 529 -14.52 -2.87 -5.33
CA ASP A 529 -15.46 -3.97 -5.33
C ASP A 529 -16.15 -4.01 -3.96
N THR A 530 -17.46 -3.84 -3.93
CA THR A 530 -18.27 -3.87 -2.71
C THR A 530 -18.12 -5.21 -1.98
N SER A 531 -17.67 -6.26 -2.68
CA SER A 531 -17.32 -7.56 -2.10
C SER A 531 -16.08 -7.52 -1.19
N SER A 532 -15.27 -6.45 -1.25
CA SER A 532 -14.02 -6.29 -0.47
C SER A 532 -14.17 -5.41 0.78
N ILE A 533 -15.36 -4.85 1.03
CA ILE A 533 -15.62 -3.93 2.14
C ILE A 533 -16.39 -4.65 3.24
N PHE A 534 -15.76 -4.77 4.41
CA PHE A 534 -16.33 -5.40 5.60
C PHE A 534 -16.23 -4.44 6.77
N PHE A 535 -17.37 -4.09 7.35
CA PHE A 535 -17.44 -3.15 8.45
C PHE A 535 -17.48 -3.86 9.80
N TYR A 536 -16.64 -3.40 10.72
CA TYR A 536 -16.98 -3.54 12.13
C TYR A 536 -18.16 -2.63 12.43
N ILE A 537 -19.32 -3.23 12.71
CA ILE A 537 -20.52 -2.53 13.16
C ILE A 537 -20.93 -3.18 14.47
N CYS A 538 -20.94 -2.42 15.55
CA CYS A 538 -21.22 -2.93 16.90
C CYS A 538 -22.54 -3.73 17.00
N PHE A 539 -23.57 -3.39 16.20
CA PHE A 539 -24.84 -4.14 16.14
C PHE A 539 -24.66 -5.58 15.63
N PHE A 540 -23.75 -5.82 14.68
CA PHE A 540 -23.52 -7.14 14.10
C PHE A 540 -22.43 -7.92 14.85
N VAL A 541 -21.32 -7.25 15.19
CA VAL A 541 -20.08 -7.92 15.62
C VAL A 541 -20.04 -8.14 17.13
N ASN A 542 -20.60 -7.25 17.94
CA ASN A 542 -20.68 -7.53 19.38
C ASN A 542 -21.71 -8.63 19.62
N ASN A 543 -21.47 -9.49 20.62
CA ASN A 543 -22.41 -10.54 20.98
C ASN A 543 -23.61 -9.93 21.73
N GLN A 544 -24.49 -9.27 20.98
CA GLN A 544 -25.65 -8.54 21.51
C GLN A 544 -26.60 -9.46 22.27
N PHE A 545 -26.72 -10.73 21.86
CA PHE A 545 -27.49 -11.72 22.60
C PHE A 545 -26.99 -11.82 24.05
N ARG A 546 -25.70 -12.07 24.26
CA ARG A 546 -25.17 -12.25 25.63
C ARG A 546 -25.07 -10.95 26.42
N ILE A 547 -24.76 -9.85 25.74
CA ILE A 547 -24.65 -8.54 26.37
C ILE A 547 -26.03 -8.07 26.87
N ILE A 548 -27.09 -8.29 26.08
CA ILE A 548 -28.42 -7.73 26.34
C ILE A 548 -29.34 -8.73 27.07
N VAL A 549 -29.31 -10.01 26.69
CA VAL A 549 -30.25 -11.03 27.19
C VAL A 549 -29.70 -11.74 28.42
N ASP A 550 -28.46 -12.22 28.36
CA ASP A 550 -27.88 -13.02 29.45
C ASP A 550 -27.30 -12.17 30.59
N GLY A 551 -27.19 -10.85 30.39
CA GLY A 551 -26.71 -9.92 31.41
C GLY A 551 -25.30 -10.22 31.90
N VAL A 552 -24.51 -10.98 31.12
CA VAL A 552 -23.08 -11.23 31.40
C VAL A 552 -22.36 -9.90 31.25
N ALA A 553 -22.29 -9.18 32.37
CA ALA A 553 -21.70 -7.87 32.48
C ALA A 553 -20.19 -7.94 32.23
N ALA A 554 -19.78 -7.79 30.98
CA ALA A 554 -18.56 -7.05 30.63
C ALA A 554 -18.94 -5.61 30.22
N GLY A 555 -19.95 -5.06 30.90
CA GLY A 555 -20.51 -3.74 30.65
C GLY A 555 -19.46 -2.66 30.86
N SER A 556 -19.05 -2.05 29.75
CA SER A 556 -18.16 -0.89 29.57
C SER A 556 -16.66 -1.06 29.80
N ASP A 557 -16.19 -1.96 30.66
CA ASP A 557 -14.74 -2.16 30.84
C ASP A 557 -14.08 -2.93 29.69
N ASP A 558 -14.75 -3.93 29.12
CA ASP A 558 -14.24 -4.68 27.97
C ASP A 558 -14.64 -4.04 26.62
N LEU A 559 -15.74 -3.29 26.60
CA LEU A 559 -16.19 -2.60 25.39
C LEU A 559 -15.17 -1.55 24.93
N GLU A 560 -14.56 -0.82 25.87
CA GLU A 560 -13.54 0.17 25.57
C GLU A 560 -12.32 -0.46 24.86
N ASN A 561 -11.81 -1.56 25.42
CA ASN A 561 -10.74 -2.33 24.82
C ASN A 561 -11.17 -2.94 23.48
N SER A 562 -12.38 -3.49 23.40
CA SER A 562 -12.94 -4.06 22.17
C SER A 562 -13.01 -3.00 21.07
N PHE A 563 -13.48 -1.79 21.35
CA PHE A 563 -13.52 -0.71 20.37
C PHE A 563 -12.12 -0.27 19.95
N LYS A 564 -11.22 -0.04 20.91
CA LYS A 564 -9.84 0.37 20.61
C LYS A 564 -9.13 -0.69 19.75
N VAL A 565 -9.21 -1.96 20.13
CA VAL A 565 -8.62 -3.08 19.39
C VAL A 565 -9.22 -3.16 17.98
N ASN A 566 -10.54 -3.06 17.84
CA ASN A 566 -11.19 -3.16 16.54
C ASN A 566 -10.89 -1.96 15.63
N LEU A 567 -10.94 -0.74 16.17
CA LEU A 567 -10.60 0.48 15.43
C LEU A 567 -9.13 0.46 14.99
N SER A 568 -8.20 0.09 15.88
CA SER A 568 -6.79 -0.09 15.53
C SER A 568 -6.58 -1.19 14.48
N ARG A 569 -7.30 -2.32 14.60
CA ARG A 569 -7.23 -3.45 13.65
C ARG A 569 -7.74 -3.07 12.25
N SER A 570 -8.81 -2.27 12.16
CA SER A 570 -9.34 -1.78 10.89
C SER A 570 -8.43 -0.72 10.24
N GLY A 571 -7.71 0.06 11.05
CA GLY A 571 -6.76 1.08 10.57
C GLY A 571 -7.41 2.30 9.89
N ARG A 572 -8.74 2.40 9.91
CA ARG A 572 -9.53 3.51 9.35
C ARG A 572 -10.96 3.49 9.89
N MET A 573 -11.59 4.66 9.93
CA MET A 573 -12.96 4.83 10.40
C MET A 573 -13.84 5.52 9.37
N VAL A 574 -15.07 5.01 9.21
CA VAL A 574 -16.17 5.68 8.52
C VAL A 574 -17.18 6.14 9.56
N ALA A 575 -17.42 7.45 9.63
CA ALA A 575 -18.32 8.08 10.60
C ALA A 575 -19.62 8.52 9.92
N VAL A 576 -20.75 7.94 10.35
CA VAL A 576 -22.07 8.18 9.74
C VAL A 576 -22.79 9.31 10.47
N LEU A 577 -22.99 10.44 9.79
CA LEU A 577 -23.77 11.58 10.26
C LEU A 577 -25.20 11.50 9.74
N ASP A 578 -26.19 11.72 10.60
CA ASP A 578 -27.59 11.88 10.19
C ASP A 578 -27.82 13.15 9.37
N THR A 579 -27.15 14.23 9.73
CA THR A 579 -27.28 15.55 9.10
C THR A 579 -25.98 16.35 9.28
N TRP A 580 -25.81 17.42 8.51
CA TRP A 580 -24.75 18.39 8.74
C TRP A 580 -25.16 19.45 9.79
N GLU A 581 -26.47 19.65 10.00
CA GLU A 581 -27.03 20.65 10.90
C GLU A 581 -27.40 20.02 12.25
N ASP A 582 -26.57 20.26 13.28
CA ASP A 582 -26.80 19.79 14.65
C ASP A 582 -27.01 18.25 14.82
N PRO A 583 -26.10 17.41 14.27
CA PRO A 583 -26.29 15.97 14.19
C PRO A 583 -26.39 15.28 15.54
N VAL A 584 -27.28 14.28 15.61
CA VAL A 584 -27.39 13.39 16.77
C VAL A 584 -26.09 12.62 17.01
N TYR A 585 -25.35 12.31 15.95
CA TYR A 585 -24.04 11.68 16.03
C TYR A 585 -23.10 12.39 17.01
N LEU A 586 -22.98 13.71 16.94
CA LEU A 586 -22.02 14.48 17.74
C LEU A 586 -22.46 14.68 19.19
N LYS A 587 -23.70 14.34 19.52
CA LYS A 587 -24.28 14.47 20.87
C LYS A 587 -24.11 13.21 21.71
N ARG A 588 -23.57 12.12 21.14
CA ARG A 588 -23.39 10.85 21.84
C ARG A 588 -21.97 10.70 22.37
N VAL A 589 -21.83 10.35 23.64
CA VAL A 589 -20.50 10.22 24.25
C VAL A 589 -19.65 9.10 23.62
N TRP A 590 -20.30 8.02 23.15
CA TRP A 590 -19.60 6.87 22.54
C TRP A 590 -19.03 7.19 21.16
N THR A 591 -19.75 7.94 20.32
CA THR A 591 -19.23 8.38 19.03
C THR A 591 -18.10 9.39 19.22
N VAL A 592 -18.19 10.26 20.23
CA VAL A 592 -17.11 11.15 20.64
C VAL A 592 -15.89 10.37 21.14
N TYR A 593 -16.10 9.29 21.92
CA TYR A 593 -15.02 8.40 22.35
C TYR A 593 -14.30 7.76 21.15
N GLU A 594 -15.05 7.26 20.17
CA GLU A 594 -14.49 6.66 18.94
C GLU A 594 -13.65 7.69 18.15
N GLN A 595 -14.14 8.94 18.04
CA GLN A 595 -13.37 10.05 17.46
C GLN A 595 -12.11 10.38 18.27
N PHE A 596 -12.20 10.36 19.61
CA PHE A 596 -11.05 10.54 20.49
C PHE A 596 -9.99 9.46 20.28
N VAL A 597 -10.39 8.18 20.18
CA VAL A 597 -9.45 7.07 19.95
C VAL A 597 -8.82 7.17 18.56
N ALA A 598 -9.61 7.50 17.54
CA ALA A 598 -9.10 7.74 16.18
C ALA A 598 -8.10 8.90 16.16
N CYS A 599 -8.42 10.02 16.80
CA CYS A 599 -7.55 11.19 16.94
C CYS A 599 -6.23 10.85 17.65
N SER A 600 -6.33 10.21 18.82
CA SER A 600 -5.16 9.82 19.62
C SER A 600 -4.24 8.83 18.89
N SER A 601 -4.81 8.01 18.01
CA SER A 601 -4.09 7.02 17.20
C SER A 601 -3.75 7.51 15.79
N ARG A 602 -4.08 8.78 15.46
CA ARG A 602 -3.91 9.39 14.12
C ARG A 602 -4.49 8.55 12.97
N LEU A 603 -5.62 7.90 13.22
CA LEU A 603 -6.31 7.09 12.21
C LEU A 603 -7.14 7.98 11.29
N PRO A 604 -7.19 7.67 9.98
CA PRO A 604 -8.02 8.43 9.05
C PRO A 604 -9.51 8.24 9.34
N VAL A 605 -10.25 9.35 9.33
CA VAL A 605 -11.70 9.41 9.52
C VAL A 605 -12.36 9.97 8.26
N GLU A 606 -13.31 9.21 7.70
CA GLU A 606 -14.14 9.65 6.58
C GLU A 606 -15.59 9.83 7.04
N PHE A 607 -16.16 11.01 6.85
CA PHE A 607 -17.57 11.25 7.14
C PHE A 607 -18.46 10.85 5.97
N VAL A 608 -19.63 10.30 6.27
CA VAL A 608 -20.66 9.96 5.30
C VAL A 608 -22.03 10.34 5.86
N MET A 609 -23.00 10.67 5.00
CA MET A 609 -24.35 11.04 5.43
C MET A 609 -25.39 10.65 4.38
N PRO A 610 -26.68 10.54 4.76
CA PRO A 610 -27.76 10.29 3.82
C PRO A 610 -27.78 11.29 2.66
N ASP A 611 -28.22 10.84 1.50
CA ASP A 611 -28.30 11.62 0.26
C ASP A 611 -29.09 12.92 0.46
N ALA A 612 -30.25 12.88 1.14
CA ALA A 612 -31.03 14.07 1.42
C ALA A 612 -30.28 15.12 2.28
N SER A 613 -29.47 14.65 3.24
CA SER A 613 -28.64 15.51 4.09
C SER A 613 -27.47 16.09 3.31
N MET A 614 -26.86 15.31 2.42
CA MET A 614 -25.83 15.78 1.49
C MET A 614 -26.40 16.83 0.52
N ALA A 615 -27.57 16.59 -0.06
CA ALA A 615 -28.25 17.53 -0.95
C ALA A 615 -28.56 18.85 -0.23
N SER A 616 -29.05 18.77 1.01
CA SER A 616 -29.29 19.96 1.85
C SER A 616 -28.00 20.76 2.12
N LEU A 617 -26.90 20.07 2.41
CA LEU A 617 -25.59 20.70 2.59
C LEU A 617 -25.14 21.40 1.29
N GLN A 618 -25.24 20.72 0.16
CA GLN A 618 -24.91 21.27 -1.16
C GLN A 618 -25.76 22.49 -1.51
N ASP A 619 -27.06 22.47 -1.21
CA ASP A 619 -27.95 23.61 -1.44
C ASP A 619 -27.57 24.83 -0.61
N HIS A 620 -27.07 24.64 0.61
CA HIS A 620 -26.53 25.74 1.40
C HIS A 620 -25.20 26.24 0.83
N ILE A 621 -24.30 25.36 0.40
CA ILE A 621 -23.05 25.76 -0.25
C ILE A 621 -23.33 26.61 -1.51
N ARG A 622 -24.34 26.23 -2.31
CA ARG A 622 -24.77 26.98 -3.51
C ARG A 622 -25.28 28.39 -3.22
N GLN A 623 -25.70 28.69 -1.99
CA GLN A 623 -26.11 30.03 -1.56
C GLN A 623 -24.93 30.97 -1.29
N GLY A 624 -23.69 30.53 -1.52
CA GLY A 624 -22.49 31.34 -1.34
C GLY A 624 -22.22 31.70 0.12
N GLU A 625 -21.77 32.92 0.39
CA GLU A 625 -21.32 33.34 1.73
C GLU A 625 -22.38 33.12 2.83
N ARG A 626 -23.66 33.38 2.53
CA ARG A 626 -24.75 33.22 3.50
C ARG A 626 -24.91 31.76 3.93
N GLY A 627 -24.88 30.84 2.98
CA GLY A 627 -25.05 29.42 3.29
C GLY A 627 -23.79 28.82 3.91
N LEU A 628 -22.60 29.23 3.47
CA LEU A 628 -21.33 28.87 4.10
C LEU A 628 -21.29 29.29 5.58
N LYS A 629 -21.75 30.51 5.92
CA LYS A 629 -21.86 30.94 7.33
C LYS A 629 -22.74 30.01 8.16
N LYS A 630 -23.84 29.49 7.59
CA LYS A 630 -24.71 28.53 8.30
C LYS A 630 -24.03 27.18 8.49
N VAL A 631 -23.34 26.68 7.47
CA VAL A 631 -22.54 25.44 7.55
C VAL A 631 -21.42 25.57 8.58
N THR A 632 -20.64 26.65 8.53
CA THR A 632 -19.59 26.96 9.53
C THR A 632 -20.18 27.03 10.94
N ALA A 633 -21.31 27.72 11.13
CA ALA A 633 -21.96 27.83 12.43
C ALA A 633 -22.41 26.46 12.96
N SER A 634 -22.77 25.50 12.10
CA SER A 634 -23.07 24.13 12.52
C SER A 634 -21.80 23.38 12.97
N ILE A 635 -20.74 23.43 12.17
CA ILE A 635 -19.45 22.78 12.49
C ILE A 635 -18.86 23.33 13.79
N CYS A 636 -18.99 24.63 14.03
CA CYS A 636 -18.52 25.27 15.26
C CYS A 636 -19.29 24.85 16.52
N LYS A 637 -20.43 24.16 16.42
CA LYS A 637 -21.20 23.66 17.57
C LYS A 637 -20.71 22.30 18.09
N VAL A 638 -19.69 21.70 17.46
CA VAL A 638 -19.05 20.47 17.96
C VAL A 638 -18.56 20.71 19.40
N ASP A 639 -19.14 19.96 20.35
CA ASP A 639 -18.85 20.09 21.77
C ASP A 639 -18.91 18.72 22.44
N SER A 640 -17.76 18.05 22.50
CA SER A 640 -17.57 16.73 23.11
C SER A 640 -17.86 16.70 24.62
N GLU A 641 -17.76 17.83 25.31
CA GLU A 641 -18.05 17.90 26.75
C GLU A 641 -19.56 17.81 27.04
N LYS A 642 -20.39 18.28 26.10
CA LYS A 642 -21.86 18.17 26.18
C LYS A 642 -22.43 16.85 25.67
N ALA A 643 -21.59 15.93 25.19
CA ALA A 643 -22.06 14.64 24.71
C ALA A 643 -22.60 13.78 25.87
N GLU A 644 -23.68 13.03 25.63
CA GLU A 644 -24.42 12.31 26.66
C GLU A 644 -24.40 10.78 26.42
N ALA A 645 -24.53 10.00 27.50
CA ALA A 645 -24.81 8.57 27.43
C ALA A 645 -26.09 8.22 28.20
N TRP A 646 -26.71 7.11 27.79
CA TRP A 646 -27.81 6.53 28.56
C TRP A 646 -27.36 6.07 29.96
N LYS A 647 -26.14 5.54 30.08
CA LYS A 647 -25.54 5.11 31.34
C LYS A 647 -24.60 6.19 31.86
N ALA A 648 -24.94 6.79 33.01
CA ALA A 648 -24.17 7.88 33.59
C ALA A 648 -22.71 7.51 33.93
N GLU A 649 -22.45 6.23 34.26
CA GLU A 649 -21.11 5.71 34.50
C GLU A 649 -20.23 5.79 33.25
N ASP A 650 -20.76 5.39 32.09
CA ASP A 650 -20.04 5.44 30.81
C ASP A 650 -19.73 6.88 30.41
N GLU A 651 -20.68 7.80 30.64
CA GLU A 651 -20.48 9.22 30.39
C GLU A 651 -19.35 9.78 31.25
N LYS A 652 -19.36 9.49 32.56
CA LYS A 652 -18.32 9.94 33.49
C LYS A 652 -16.95 9.37 33.12
N LYS A 653 -16.89 8.07 32.77
CA LYS A 653 -15.65 7.37 32.42
C LYS A 653 -15.03 7.94 31.15
N VAL A 654 -15.79 8.06 30.07
CA VAL A 654 -15.31 8.62 28.80
C VAL A 654 -14.86 10.07 28.96
N LYS A 655 -15.66 10.90 29.64
CA LYS A 655 -15.31 12.31 29.87
C LYS A 655 -14.05 12.46 30.71
N ALA A 656 -13.83 11.59 31.70
CA ALA A 656 -12.58 11.53 32.45
C ALA A 656 -11.40 11.13 31.55
N ALA A 657 -11.54 10.07 30.74
CA ALA A 657 -10.48 9.63 29.84
C ALA A 657 -10.05 10.70 28.83
N ILE A 658 -10.99 11.48 28.28
CA ILE A 658 -10.68 12.61 27.38
C ILE A 658 -10.00 13.73 28.16
N ARG A 659 -10.51 14.08 29.35
CA ARG A 659 -9.97 15.16 30.20
C ARG A 659 -8.54 14.87 30.65
N ASP A 660 -8.24 13.62 30.98
CA ASP A 660 -6.95 13.19 31.52
C ASP A 660 -5.90 12.94 30.43
N SER A 661 -6.25 13.07 29.15
CA SER A 661 -5.38 12.83 28.00
C SER A 661 -5.17 14.08 27.13
N VAL A 662 -5.85 14.20 26.00
CA VAL A 662 -5.70 15.31 25.03
C VAL A 662 -6.61 16.49 25.34
N GLY A 663 -7.64 16.30 26.16
CA GLY A 663 -8.66 17.31 26.47
C GLY A 663 -9.77 17.43 25.43
N PHE A 664 -10.92 17.97 25.84
CA PHE A 664 -12.11 18.10 24.97
C PHE A 664 -11.86 18.99 23.76
N GLU A 665 -11.05 20.05 23.91
CA GLU A 665 -10.82 21.00 22.82
C GLU A 665 -10.03 20.39 21.67
N GLU A 666 -9.05 19.53 21.94
CA GLU A 666 -8.32 18.80 20.91
C GLU A 666 -9.25 17.83 20.15
N VAL A 667 -10.13 17.12 20.87
CA VAL A 667 -11.14 16.25 20.23
C VAL A 667 -12.10 17.07 19.37
N ASN A 668 -12.58 18.20 19.87
CA ASN A 668 -13.46 19.10 19.13
C ASN A 668 -12.76 19.62 17.87
N GLN A 669 -11.50 20.05 17.98
CA GLN A 669 -10.72 20.56 16.86
C GLN A 669 -10.47 19.46 15.81
N HIS A 670 -10.16 18.23 16.23
CA HIS A 670 -10.01 17.09 15.32
C HIS A 670 -11.29 16.83 14.51
N VAL A 671 -12.44 16.74 15.19
CA VAL A 671 -13.73 16.52 14.53
C VAL A 671 -14.06 17.68 13.58
N ARG A 672 -13.84 18.94 14.00
CA ARG A 672 -14.04 20.12 13.13
C ARG A 672 -13.16 20.07 11.89
N ASN A 673 -11.87 19.73 12.03
CA ASN A 673 -10.95 19.62 10.91
C ASN A 673 -11.39 18.52 9.93
N ALA A 674 -11.72 17.33 10.44
CA ALA A 674 -12.19 16.23 9.61
C ALA A 674 -13.50 16.55 8.87
N LEU A 675 -14.43 17.28 9.51
CA LEU A 675 -15.63 17.80 8.84
C LEU A 675 -15.30 18.83 7.76
N VAL A 676 -14.37 19.75 8.02
CA VAL A 676 -13.93 20.76 7.04
C VAL A 676 -13.28 20.12 5.83
N ASP A 677 -12.35 19.18 6.05
CA ASP A 677 -11.67 18.45 4.98
C ASP A 677 -12.65 17.67 4.13
N TRP A 678 -13.59 16.97 4.77
CA TRP A 678 -14.64 16.22 4.09
C TRP A 678 -15.57 17.13 3.26
N ILE A 679 -16.05 18.25 3.83
CA ILE A 679 -16.87 19.22 3.07
C ILE A 679 -16.06 19.79 1.90
N GLY A 680 -14.78 20.11 2.11
CA GLY A 680 -13.88 20.58 1.06
C GLY A 680 -13.76 19.58 -0.09
N GLN A 681 -13.65 18.28 0.21
CA GLN A 681 -13.66 17.22 -0.79
C GLN A 681 -14.99 17.12 -1.54
N ALA A 682 -16.13 17.20 -0.83
CA ALA A 682 -17.46 17.18 -1.44
C ALA A 682 -17.67 18.37 -2.39
N VAL A 683 -17.26 19.58 -1.99
CA VAL A 683 -17.30 20.79 -2.83
C VAL A 683 -16.40 20.65 -4.04
N ARG A 684 -15.17 20.16 -3.85
CA ARG A 684 -14.22 19.95 -4.94
C ARG A 684 -14.76 18.96 -5.97
N LYS A 685 -15.35 17.85 -5.53
CA LYS A 685 -15.98 16.85 -6.41
C LYS A 685 -17.12 17.48 -7.21
N GLN A 686 -18.01 18.21 -6.55
CA GLN A 686 -19.10 18.92 -7.23
C GLN A 686 -18.58 19.93 -8.26
N PHE A 687 -17.55 20.70 -7.92
CA PHE A 687 -16.95 21.65 -8.85
C PHE A 687 -16.33 20.94 -10.05
N GLN A 688 -15.65 19.80 -9.84
CA GLN A 688 -15.10 18.98 -10.90
C GLN A 688 -16.21 18.43 -11.83
N GLU A 689 -17.32 17.95 -11.28
CA GLU A 689 -18.47 17.48 -12.06
C GLU A 689 -19.09 18.60 -12.91
N LEU A 690 -19.20 19.82 -12.37
CA LEU A 690 -19.66 21.00 -13.13
C LEU A 690 -18.69 21.38 -14.25
N VAL A 691 -17.39 21.31 -13.99
CA VAL A 691 -16.35 21.54 -15.01
C VAL A 691 -16.44 20.47 -16.10
N ASP A 692 -16.58 19.20 -15.74
CA ASP A 692 -16.69 18.08 -16.67
C ASP A 692 -17.97 18.15 -17.50
N ALA A 693 -19.08 18.62 -16.92
CA ALA A 693 -20.35 18.85 -17.60
C ALA A 693 -20.29 20.06 -18.57
N ALA A 694 -19.47 21.06 -18.27
CA ALA A 694 -19.24 22.22 -19.14
C ALA A 694 -18.28 21.92 -20.31
N ILE A 695 -17.27 21.06 -20.08
CA ILE A 695 -16.33 20.53 -21.08
C ILE A 695 -17.00 19.48 -21.96
#